data_AF-A0A523L5U4-F1
#
_entry.id   AF-A0A523L5U4-F1
#
_cell.length_a   1.000
_cell.length_b   1.000
_cell.length_c   1.000
_cell.angle_alpha   90.00
_cell.angle_beta   90.00
_cell.angle_gamma   90.00
#
_symmetry.space_group_name_H-M   'P 1'
#
loop_
_entity.id
_entity.type
_entity.pdbx_description
1 polymer ?
#
loop_
_entity_poly.entity_id
_entity_poly.type
_entity_poly.pdbx_seq_one_letter_code
_entity_poly.pdbx_strand_id
1 'polypeptide(L)'
;MAKLDKFLFNRVLKQFLECKDLDGNKGLGLTEKIRNLTKDNLDKVLETINRVNEPHKEVLKDICGEIAEASALFRCLRDTDVSATEIIDILGSQKHSLKPEDIINHSLKLDTEFAIQLLKLVENTKLPIDLSKLSLQTDKIDNPEFKTILLRYFSTVKQPKIAIILIRFLTDSNKVVVLEALQALDRLSVSFDVSIILPFMEFMSGAEQKLIFSIIDKQADANLVPHLSPYLTGKSSDRNDLFARIIARVTDKENFEKLLTLLKIGDELTQQHTIACLQKFSTDNLSEVARELSDHKQKFIRNYAQQLVINLLSNKDIEKISEFAMSDNWQARDRAVQTLAKSSNRASISILKNVVEKWPDTSVLVLRAIKQLGFSKGLEIAFDCLKSQEANVQRTALETIDTLTSEKHANNIRDTILWNIPGLTQELQGYARQLIEQITRDYKLSVLEIDNKSTADSGFVDIPEMQNVNRQAKKSALDNLKPGSVWMNRYHIKKEIGRGAMGRVMLVEDKMVDESLALKFMLPELTIDKESTERFKREVKYARKVGHRNVIRVHDLLLQDSICAISMEYFKSRGLKEILDERIYFDTRDGLQILYQIARGMAAAHEEAVIHRDLKPSNILIDDSGHVKIADFGIASASFSADSALTQTGSIIGSPGYLAPERALGKDADERSDIYSLGIIAYYMFTGQLPYRGKPLEVLAKHRDGKAAPINEVRKSVPFEIALLVSKMTAVDPAVRTSSMVAVHNEIEGIMDANPEA
;
A
#
# COMPACT_ATOMS: atom_id res chain seq x y z
N MET A 1 -70.44 4.55 45.49
CA MET A 1 -69.80 5.39 44.45
C MET A 1 -69.32 4.50 43.31
N ALA A 2 -68.29 3.66 43.50
CA ALA A 2 -67.76 2.76 42.44
C ALA A 2 -68.78 1.90 41.64
N LYS A 3 -69.84 1.37 42.25
CA LYS A 3 -70.92 0.63 41.53
C LYS A 3 -71.79 1.54 40.64
N LEU A 4 -71.98 2.79 41.05
CA LEU A 4 -72.73 3.81 40.32
C LEU A 4 -71.91 4.32 39.13
N ASP A 5 -70.60 4.50 39.31
CA ASP A 5 -69.67 4.95 38.27
C ASP A 5 -69.51 3.90 37.16
N LYS A 6 -69.43 2.62 37.50
CA LYS A 6 -69.38 1.52 36.52
C LYS A 6 -70.68 1.38 35.71
N PHE A 7 -71.83 1.60 36.34
CA PHE A 7 -73.13 1.60 35.66
C PHE A 7 -73.26 2.80 34.71
N LEU A 8 -72.86 3.99 35.16
CA LEU A 8 -72.86 5.21 34.36
C LEU A 8 -71.92 5.07 33.16
N PHE A 9 -70.71 4.53 33.38
CA PHE A 9 -69.72 4.27 32.34
C PHE A 9 -70.27 3.35 31.25
N ASN A 10 -70.83 2.19 31.61
CA ASN A 10 -71.40 1.25 30.62
C ASN A 10 -72.51 1.89 29.78
N ARG A 11 -73.33 2.75 30.38
CA ARG A 11 -74.39 3.48 29.66
C ARG A 11 -73.82 4.50 28.68
N VAL A 12 -72.84 5.29 29.12
CA VAL A 12 -72.17 6.30 28.28
C VAL A 12 -71.41 5.62 27.14
N LEU A 13 -70.68 4.54 27.43
CA LEU A 13 -69.94 3.76 26.44
C LEU A 13 -70.87 3.21 25.36
N LYS A 14 -72.02 2.62 25.74
CA LYS A 14 -73.01 2.15 24.77
C LYS A 14 -73.51 3.28 23.85
N GLN A 15 -73.81 4.45 24.41
CA GLN A 15 -74.27 5.61 23.64
C GLN A 15 -73.20 6.14 22.69
N PHE A 16 -71.93 6.09 23.11
CA PHE A 16 -70.78 6.43 22.28
C PHE A 16 -70.64 5.48 21.09
N LEU A 17 -70.70 4.16 21.32
CA LEU A 17 -70.58 3.16 20.25
C LEU A 17 -71.73 3.19 19.23
N GLU A 18 -72.90 3.69 19.63
CA GLU A 18 -74.05 3.89 18.73
C GLU A 18 -74.00 5.23 17.97
N CYS A 19 -73.03 6.10 18.26
CA CYS A 19 -72.90 7.43 17.65
C CYS A 19 -72.26 7.33 16.26
N LYS A 20 -72.95 7.85 15.23
CA LYS A 20 -72.42 7.82 13.85
C LYS A 20 -71.48 8.99 13.51
N ASP A 21 -71.64 10.11 14.20
CA ASP A 21 -70.90 11.34 13.97
C ASP A 21 -70.18 11.74 15.27
N LEU A 22 -68.92 11.32 15.38
CA LEU A 22 -68.08 11.55 16.55
C LEU A 22 -67.60 13.00 16.67
N ASP A 23 -67.54 13.73 15.55
CA ASP A 23 -67.09 15.13 15.49
C ASP A 23 -68.22 16.12 15.78
N GLY A 24 -69.48 15.69 15.67
CA GLY A 24 -70.64 16.49 16.05
C GLY A 24 -70.77 16.74 17.56
N ASN A 25 -71.55 17.74 17.96
CA ASN A 25 -71.77 18.14 19.37
C ASN A 25 -72.12 16.98 20.32
N LYS A 26 -72.90 15.99 19.83
CA LYS A 26 -73.26 14.80 20.61
C LYS A 26 -72.09 13.84 20.78
N GLY A 27 -71.28 13.65 19.73
CA GLY A 27 -70.07 12.82 19.75
C GLY A 27 -69.03 13.40 20.72
N LEU A 28 -68.68 14.67 20.56
CA LEU A 28 -67.76 15.38 21.45
C LEU A 28 -68.21 15.34 22.93
N GLY A 29 -69.51 15.52 23.18
CA GLY A 29 -70.06 15.42 24.55
C GLY A 29 -70.02 14.00 25.14
N LEU A 30 -70.02 12.95 24.31
CA LEU A 30 -69.84 11.57 24.75
C LEU A 30 -68.36 11.24 24.97
N THR A 31 -67.47 11.70 24.07
CA THR A 31 -66.01 11.63 24.19
C THR A 31 -65.55 12.22 25.53
N GLU A 32 -66.02 13.42 25.88
CA GLU A 32 -65.65 14.08 27.15
C GLU A 32 -66.15 13.31 28.38
N LYS A 33 -67.33 12.67 28.30
CA LYS A 33 -67.83 11.83 29.39
C LYS A 33 -67.03 10.54 29.54
N ILE A 34 -66.62 9.92 28.42
CA ILE A 34 -65.73 8.75 28.45
C ILE A 34 -64.38 9.15 29.03
N ARG A 35 -63.80 10.27 28.58
CA ARG A 35 -62.57 10.85 29.10
C ARG A 35 -62.60 10.92 30.64
N ASN A 36 -63.61 11.57 31.20
CA ASN A 36 -63.73 11.73 32.66
C ASN A 36 -63.91 10.41 33.44
N LEU A 37 -64.45 9.36 32.81
CA LEU A 37 -64.70 8.07 33.46
C LEU A 37 -63.64 7.00 33.19
N THR A 38 -62.69 7.27 32.28
CA THR A 38 -61.69 6.29 31.82
C THR A 38 -60.74 5.86 32.92
N LYS A 39 -60.34 6.78 33.81
CA LYS A 39 -59.38 6.48 34.90
C LYS A 39 -59.83 5.32 35.79
N ASP A 40 -61.11 5.26 36.14
CA ASP A 40 -61.67 4.21 37.00
C ASP A 40 -62.16 2.97 36.24
N ASN A 41 -62.13 3.00 34.89
CA ASN A 41 -62.67 1.94 34.02
C ASN A 41 -61.72 1.54 32.88
N LEU A 42 -60.40 1.75 33.06
CA LEU A 42 -59.39 1.55 32.01
C LEU A 42 -59.45 0.16 31.37
N ASP A 43 -59.50 -0.90 32.17
CA ASP A 43 -59.56 -2.29 31.66
C ASP A 43 -60.74 -2.48 30.70
N LYS A 44 -61.89 -1.85 31.01
CA LYS A 44 -63.09 -1.97 30.18
C LYS A 44 -63.00 -1.16 28.89
N VAL A 45 -62.35 -0.01 28.92
CA VAL A 45 -62.05 0.77 27.71
C VAL A 45 -61.13 -0.04 26.79
N LEU A 46 -60.06 -0.61 27.34
CA LEU A 46 -59.10 -1.43 26.59
C LEU A 46 -59.74 -2.69 25.98
N GLU A 47 -60.59 -3.42 26.71
CA GLU A 47 -61.37 -4.53 26.16
C GLU A 47 -62.26 -4.09 24.98
N THR A 48 -62.77 -2.85 25.01
CA THR A 48 -63.69 -2.33 24.01
C THR A 48 -62.97 -1.94 22.72
N ILE A 49 -61.75 -1.39 22.82
CA ILE A 49 -60.89 -1.03 21.66
C ILE A 49 -60.73 -2.21 20.69
N ASN A 50 -60.62 -3.44 21.20
CA ASN A 50 -60.51 -4.66 20.39
C ASN A 50 -61.77 -5.02 19.58
N ARG A 51 -62.94 -4.46 19.90
CA ARG A 51 -64.25 -4.92 19.40
C ARG A 51 -65.01 -3.86 18.61
N VAL A 52 -64.41 -2.70 18.37
CA VAL A 52 -65.07 -1.54 17.76
C VAL A 52 -64.46 -1.19 16.41
N ASN A 53 -65.17 -0.38 15.63
CA ASN A 53 -64.69 0.11 14.34
C ASN A 53 -63.64 1.23 14.53
N GLU A 54 -62.83 1.45 13.49
CA GLU A 54 -61.67 2.34 13.53
C GLU A 54 -61.96 3.77 14.05
N PRO A 55 -63.05 4.47 13.66
CA PRO A 55 -63.30 5.83 14.17
C PRO A 55 -63.48 5.88 15.69
N HIS A 56 -64.18 4.91 16.27
CA HIS A 56 -64.36 4.85 17.73
C HIS A 56 -63.10 4.34 18.42
N LYS A 57 -62.37 3.43 17.76
CA LYS A 57 -61.12 2.88 18.27
C LYS A 57 -60.09 3.99 18.51
N GLU A 58 -59.86 4.84 17.50
CA GLU A 58 -58.88 5.92 17.57
C GLU A 58 -59.22 6.92 18.68
N VAL A 59 -60.50 7.33 18.80
CA VAL A 59 -60.93 8.21 19.89
C VAL A 59 -60.70 7.59 21.27
N LEU A 60 -60.96 6.28 21.44
CA LEU A 60 -60.69 5.60 22.71
C LEU A 60 -59.19 5.49 23.00
N LYS A 61 -58.36 5.27 21.98
CA LYS A 61 -56.89 5.23 22.10
C LYS A 61 -56.33 6.59 22.49
N ASP A 62 -56.82 7.67 21.89
CA ASP A 62 -56.46 9.05 22.24
C ASP A 62 -56.80 9.36 23.70
N ILE A 63 -58.02 9.02 24.14
CA ILE A 63 -58.45 9.18 25.53
C ILE A 63 -57.53 8.41 26.49
N CYS A 64 -57.21 7.15 26.16
CA CYS A 64 -56.28 6.35 26.96
C CYS A 64 -54.88 6.97 26.99
N GLY A 65 -54.40 7.49 25.86
CA GLY A 65 -53.12 8.19 25.74
C GLY A 65 -53.06 9.47 26.57
N GLU A 66 -54.19 10.17 26.74
CA GLU A 66 -54.26 11.38 27.56
C GLU A 66 -54.29 11.10 29.07
N ILE A 67 -54.99 10.04 29.50
CA ILE A 67 -55.39 9.88 30.91
C ILE A 67 -54.76 8.69 31.62
N ALA A 68 -54.46 7.61 30.90
CA ALA A 68 -53.99 6.38 31.53
C ALA A 68 -52.56 6.54 32.04
N GLU A 69 -52.31 6.09 33.27
CA GLU A 69 -50.95 6.01 33.79
C GLU A 69 -50.18 4.90 33.06
N ALA A 70 -48.95 5.20 32.62
CA ALA A 70 -48.10 4.24 31.91
C ALA A 70 -47.89 2.93 32.70
N SER A 71 -47.78 3.00 34.03
CA SER A 71 -47.65 1.83 34.90
C SER A 71 -48.85 0.88 34.81
N ALA A 72 -50.06 1.43 34.65
CA ALA A 72 -51.27 0.65 34.47
C ALA A 72 -51.30 -0.02 33.08
N LEU A 73 -50.93 0.71 32.02
CA LEU A 73 -50.82 0.18 30.66
C LEU A 73 -49.79 -0.95 30.57
N PHE A 74 -48.60 -0.80 31.18
CA PHE A 74 -47.58 -1.85 31.24
C PHE A 74 -48.07 -3.12 31.94
N ARG A 75 -48.96 -3.00 32.94
CA ARG A 75 -49.58 -4.14 33.62
C ARG A 75 -50.55 -4.87 32.70
N CYS A 76 -51.32 -4.13 31.90
CA CYS A 76 -52.29 -4.69 30.94
C CYS A 76 -51.63 -5.41 29.76
N LEU A 77 -50.36 -5.15 29.44
CA LEU A 77 -49.63 -5.90 28.39
C LEU A 77 -49.52 -7.42 28.65
N ARG A 78 -49.78 -7.87 29.88
CA ARG A 78 -49.70 -9.29 30.27
C ARG A 78 -51.07 -9.97 30.41
N ASP A 79 -52.17 -9.23 30.29
CA ASP A 79 -53.52 -9.80 30.39
C ASP A 79 -53.98 -10.29 29.01
N THR A 80 -54.39 -11.55 28.91
CA THR A 80 -54.61 -12.25 27.63
C THR A 80 -55.82 -11.77 26.83
N ASP A 81 -56.70 -10.96 27.42
CA ASP A 81 -57.94 -10.50 26.79
C ASP A 81 -57.79 -9.15 26.05
N VAL A 82 -56.66 -8.45 26.23
CA VAL A 82 -56.39 -7.14 25.62
C VAL A 82 -55.27 -7.25 24.58
N SER A 83 -55.40 -6.56 23.44
CA SER A 83 -54.39 -6.61 22.38
C SER A 83 -53.14 -5.85 22.81
N ALA A 84 -52.02 -6.56 22.94
CA ALA A 84 -50.73 -5.95 23.27
C ALA A 84 -50.32 -4.88 22.24
N THR A 85 -50.63 -5.08 20.95
CA THR A 85 -50.38 -4.12 19.88
C THR A 85 -51.06 -2.77 20.13
N GLU A 86 -52.34 -2.80 20.51
CA GLU A 86 -53.11 -1.57 20.76
C GLU A 86 -52.61 -0.86 22.02
N ILE A 87 -52.23 -1.60 23.06
CA ILE A 87 -51.62 -1.00 24.27
C ILE A 87 -50.26 -0.36 23.93
N ILE A 88 -49.43 -1.02 23.12
CA ILE A 88 -48.14 -0.46 22.69
C ILE A 88 -48.34 0.82 21.89
N ASP A 89 -49.38 0.89 21.05
CA ASP A 89 -49.70 2.10 20.30
C ASP A 89 -50.15 3.26 21.21
N ILE A 90 -50.99 2.97 22.22
CA ILE A 90 -51.36 3.94 23.26
C ILE A 90 -50.12 4.40 24.05
N LEU A 91 -49.21 3.48 24.41
CA LEU A 91 -47.94 3.86 25.03
C LEU A 91 -47.09 4.74 24.09
N GLY A 92 -47.16 4.49 22.79
CA GLY A 92 -46.49 5.28 21.75
C GLY A 92 -46.91 6.75 21.72
N SER A 93 -48.20 7.06 21.96
CA SER A 93 -48.68 8.44 22.05
C SER A 93 -48.13 9.18 23.28
N GLN A 94 -47.75 8.44 24.32
CA GLN A 94 -47.14 8.96 25.56
C GLN A 94 -45.59 8.91 25.55
N LYS A 95 -44.94 8.71 24.41
CA LYS A 95 -43.50 8.42 24.31
C LYS A 95 -42.55 9.35 25.10
N HIS A 96 -42.93 10.61 25.33
CA HIS A 96 -42.12 11.57 26.09
C HIS A 96 -42.19 11.40 27.62
N SER A 97 -43.25 10.79 28.16
CA SER A 97 -43.41 10.55 29.59
C SER A 97 -42.91 9.16 30.02
N LEU A 98 -42.67 8.27 29.05
CA LEU A 98 -42.17 6.93 29.31
C LEU A 98 -40.68 6.92 29.66
N LYS A 99 -40.33 6.09 30.64
CA LYS A 99 -38.94 5.87 31.03
C LYS A 99 -38.35 4.70 30.23
N PRO A 100 -37.14 4.85 29.65
CA PRO A 100 -36.51 3.79 28.88
C PRO A 100 -36.30 2.49 29.67
N GLU A 101 -35.91 2.56 30.95
CA GLU A 101 -35.75 1.38 31.80
C GLU A 101 -37.04 0.58 31.96
N ASP A 102 -38.20 1.24 32.02
CA ASP A 102 -39.50 0.58 32.14
C ASP A 102 -39.86 -0.14 30.83
N ILE A 103 -39.63 0.51 29.68
CA ILE A 103 -39.87 -0.08 28.35
C ILE A 103 -39.01 -1.34 28.17
N ILE A 104 -37.71 -1.25 28.46
CA ILE A 104 -36.77 -2.38 28.30
C ILE A 104 -37.12 -3.52 29.28
N ASN A 105 -37.41 -3.22 30.55
CA ASN A 105 -37.73 -4.26 31.53
C ASN A 105 -39.05 -4.98 31.23
N HIS A 106 -40.03 -4.30 30.62
CA HIS A 106 -41.29 -4.92 30.23
C HIS A 106 -41.17 -5.69 28.92
N SER A 107 -40.40 -5.20 27.94
CA SER A 107 -40.19 -5.92 26.68
C SER A 107 -39.51 -7.28 26.89
N LEU A 108 -38.59 -7.39 27.86
CA LEU A 108 -37.97 -8.67 28.25
C LEU A 108 -38.94 -9.74 28.79
N LYS A 109 -40.20 -9.37 29.09
CA LYS A 109 -41.22 -10.26 29.65
C LYS A 109 -42.33 -10.61 28.66
N LEU A 110 -42.26 -10.08 27.43
CA LEU A 110 -43.25 -10.30 26.38
C LEU A 110 -42.74 -11.32 25.37
N ASP A 111 -43.67 -11.85 24.57
CA ASP A 111 -43.31 -12.61 23.38
C ASP A 111 -42.54 -11.73 22.39
N THR A 112 -41.65 -12.37 21.63
CA THR A 112 -40.67 -11.71 20.74
C THR A 112 -41.28 -10.61 19.86
N GLU A 113 -42.46 -10.86 19.27
CA GLU A 113 -43.13 -9.89 18.39
C GLU A 113 -43.48 -8.59 19.11
N PHE A 114 -44.20 -8.69 20.24
CA PHE A 114 -44.61 -7.53 21.04
C PHE A 114 -43.43 -6.88 21.76
N ALA A 115 -42.43 -7.68 22.15
CA ALA A 115 -41.18 -7.19 22.72
C ALA A 115 -40.46 -6.24 21.75
N ILE A 116 -40.36 -6.60 20.47
CA ILE A 116 -39.76 -5.77 19.43
C ILE A 116 -40.60 -4.51 19.18
N GLN A 117 -41.93 -4.63 19.09
CA GLN A 117 -42.83 -3.48 18.90
C GLN A 117 -42.67 -2.46 20.03
N LEU A 118 -42.67 -2.93 21.29
CA LEU A 118 -42.50 -2.06 22.45
C LEU A 118 -41.11 -1.42 22.50
N LEU A 119 -40.06 -2.17 22.17
CA LEU A 119 -38.68 -1.67 22.20
C LEU A 119 -38.41 -0.61 21.11
N LYS A 120 -39.11 -0.68 19.96
CA LYS A 120 -39.03 0.35 18.90
C LYS A 120 -39.46 1.74 19.39
N LEU A 121 -40.23 1.84 20.49
CA LEU A 121 -40.55 3.12 21.10
C LEU A 121 -39.29 3.86 21.59
N VAL A 122 -38.20 3.17 21.97
CA VAL A 122 -36.96 3.80 22.47
C VAL A 122 -35.82 3.89 21.45
N GLU A 123 -35.83 3.11 20.37
CA GLU A 123 -34.69 2.91 19.44
C GLU A 123 -33.95 4.20 19.04
N ASN A 124 -34.69 5.27 18.75
CA ASN A 124 -34.15 6.55 18.27
C ASN A 124 -34.32 7.71 19.26
N THR A 125 -34.56 7.41 20.54
CA THR A 125 -34.71 8.43 21.58
C THR A 125 -33.36 8.81 22.18
N LYS A 126 -33.28 10.02 22.74
CA LYS A 126 -32.14 10.50 23.55
C LYS A 126 -32.50 10.58 25.04
N LEU A 127 -33.55 9.89 25.44
CA LEU A 127 -34.03 9.92 26.82
C LEU A 127 -32.98 9.28 27.74
N PRO A 128 -32.66 9.90 28.89
CA PRO A 128 -31.73 9.33 29.85
C PRO A 128 -32.32 8.05 30.45
N ILE A 129 -31.45 7.10 30.76
CA ILE A 129 -31.82 5.81 31.39
C ILE A 129 -31.22 5.72 32.79
N ASP A 130 -32.00 5.20 33.74
CA ASP A 130 -31.51 4.82 35.06
C ASP A 130 -30.99 3.38 35.03
N LEU A 131 -29.68 3.21 34.81
CA LEU A 131 -29.03 1.90 34.74
C LEU A 131 -29.18 1.06 36.02
N SER A 132 -29.46 1.69 37.18
CA SER A 132 -29.63 0.95 38.44
C SER A 132 -30.93 0.15 38.49
N LYS A 133 -31.93 0.53 37.68
CA LYS A 133 -33.24 -0.13 37.58
C LYS A 133 -33.33 -1.08 36.40
N LEU A 134 -32.29 -1.16 35.58
CA LEU A 134 -32.26 -1.99 34.39
C LEU A 134 -31.97 -3.45 34.77
N SER A 135 -32.91 -4.34 34.51
CA SER A 135 -32.79 -5.80 34.75
C SER A 135 -32.35 -6.54 33.49
N LEU A 136 -31.22 -6.11 32.90
CA LEU A 136 -30.73 -6.65 31.63
C LEU A 136 -29.74 -7.81 31.86
N GLN A 137 -30.13 -9.01 31.44
CA GLN A 137 -29.23 -10.17 31.34
C GLN A 137 -29.01 -10.47 29.86
N THR A 138 -27.90 -9.99 29.31
CA THR A 138 -27.58 -10.04 27.87
C THR A 138 -27.65 -11.45 27.29
N ASP A 139 -27.24 -12.45 28.08
CA ASP A 139 -27.15 -13.85 27.67
C ASP A 139 -28.52 -14.54 27.58
N LYS A 140 -29.57 -13.93 28.12
CA LYS A 140 -30.95 -14.47 28.07
C LYS A 140 -31.78 -13.91 26.91
N ILE A 141 -31.21 -13.03 26.11
CA ILE A 141 -31.89 -12.47 24.95
C ILE A 141 -31.46 -13.33 23.76
N ASP A 142 -32.39 -14.08 23.18
CA ASP A 142 -32.06 -14.94 22.03
C ASP A 142 -32.21 -14.21 20.70
N ASN A 143 -33.16 -13.26 20.62
CA ASN A 143 -33.52 -12.63 19.36
C ASN A 143 -32.50 -11.54 18.92
N PRO A 144 -31.90 -11.65 17.71
CA PRO A 144 -30.93 -10.68 17.21
C PRO A 144 -31.50 -9.28 16.95
N GLU A 145 -32.74 -9.15 16.46
CA GLU A 145 -33.39 -7.85 16.21
C GLU A 145 -33.62 -7.09 17.53
N PHE A 146 -34.01 -7.78 18.59
CA PHE A 146 -34.12 -7.19 19.92
C PHE A 146 -32.77 -6.59 20.38
N LYS A 147 -31.68 -7.35 20.20
CA LYS A 147 -30.33 -6.90 20.56
C LYS A 147 -29.91 -5.68 19.75
N THR A 148 -30.11 -5.67 18.43
CA THR A 148 -29.68 -4.55 17.59
C THR A 148 -30.44 -3.26 17.90
N ILE A 149 -31.75 -3.32 18.17
CA ILE A 149 -32.54 -2.16 18.59
C ILE A 149 -32.01 -1.59 19.93
N LEU A 150 -31.72 -2.47 20.89
CA LEU A 150 -31.17 -2.09 22.19
C LEU A 150 -29.78 -1.45 22.07
N LEU A 151 -28.91 -1.99 21.20
CA LEU A 151 -27.58 -1.43 20.92
C LEU A 151 -27.66 -0.02 20.29
N ARG A 152 -28.60 0.19 19.36
CA ARG A 152 -28.85 1.51 18.74
C ARG A 152 -29.28 2.54 19.78
N TYR A 153 -30.24 2.19 20.64
CA TYR A 153 -30.65 3.07 21.73
C TYR A 153 -29.47 3.40 22.66
N PHE A 154 -28.72 2.40 23.12
CA PHE A 154 -27.57 2.63 23.99
C PHE A 154 -26.51 3.54 23.38
N SER A 155 -26.31 3.51 22.06
CA SER A 155 -25.36 4.42 21.39
C SER A 155 -25.73 5.91 21.51
N THR A 156 -26.99 6.25 21.84
CA THR A 156 -27.44 7.63 22.05
C THR A 156 -27.29 8.10 23.50
N VAL A 157 -27.05 7.19 24.45
CA VAL A 157 -27.00 7.47 25.89
C VAL A 157 -25.62 7.96 26.31
N LYS A 158 -25.58 9.14 26.94
CA LYS A 158 -24.34 9.78 27.41
C LYS A 158 -23.92 9.31 28.81
N GLN A 159 -23.65 8.02 28.99
CA GLN A 159 -23.14 7.46 30.25
C GLN A 159 -21.95 6.51 30.00
N PRO A 160 -20.79 6.67 30.67
CA PRO A 160 -19.62 5.82 30.45
C PRO A 160 -19.88 4.32 30.67
N LYS A 161 -20.75 3.98 31.63
CA LYS A 161 -21.13 2.60 31.95
C LYS A 161 -21.77 1.86 30.78
N ILE A 162 -22.32 2.58 29.79
CA ILE A 162 -22.89 1.99 28.58
C ILE A 162 -21.83 1.27 27.76
N ALA A 163 -20.60 1.77 27.68
CA ALA A 163 -19.52 1.12 26.93
C ALA A 163 -19.30 -0.32 27.42
N ILE A 164 -19.33 -0.54 28.74
CA ILE A 164 -19.21 -1.88 29.34
C ILE A 164 -20.35 -2.80 28.92
N ILE A 165 -21.58 -2.27 28.79
CA ILE A 165 -22.73 -3.05 28.33
C ILE A 165 -22.57 -3.41 26.85
N LEU A 166 -22.18 -2.45 25.99
CA LEU A 166 -21.95 -2.67 24.56
C LEU A 166 -20.85 -3.71 24.31
N ILE A 167 -19.75 -3.65 25.08
CA ILE A 167 -18.61 -4.58 24.96
C ILE A 167 -19.04 -6.04 25.22
N ARG A 168 -20.03 -6.29 26.10
CA ARG A 168 -20.54 -7.65 26.33
C ARG A 168 -21.17 -8.29 25.09
N PHE A 169 -21.66 -7.49 24.14
CA PHE A 169 -22.21 -8.00 22.88
C PHE A 169 -21.13 -8.34 21.84
N LEU A 170 -19.85 -8.05 22.10
CA LEU A 170 -18.76 -8.42 21.18
C LEU A 170 -18.46 -9.92 21.17
N THR A 171 -18.93 -10.68 22.17
CA THR A 171 -18.86 -12.14 22.21
C THR A 171 -20.11 -12.84 21.66
N ASP A 172 -21.04 -12.10 21.05
CA ASP A 172 -22.30 -12.68 20.56
C ASP A 172 -22.05 -13.64 19.38
N SER A 173 -22.74 -14.77 19.37
CA SER A 173 -22.68 -15.75 18.28
C SER A 173 -23.16 -15.18 16.92
N ASN A 174 -24.00 -14.14 16.94
CA ASN A 174 -24.53 -13.52 15.74
C ASN A 174 -23.68 -12.31 15.31
N LYS A 175 -23.02 -12.43 14.15
CA LYS A 175 -22.16 -11.37 13.59
C LYS A 175 -22.87 -10.03 13.35
N VAL A 176 -24.18 -10.03 13.08
CA VAL A 176 -24.95 -8.78 12.91
C VAL A 176 -25.01 -8.01 14.23
N VAL A 177 -25.14 -8.72 15.34
CA VAL A 177 -25.14 -8.13 16.68
C VAL A 177 -23.76 -7.59 17.04
N VAL A 178 -22.70 -8.35 16.78
CA VAL A 178 -21.31 -7.91 17.00
C VAL A 178 -21.01 -6.64 16.20
N LEU A 179 -21.38 -6.62 14.92
CA LEU A 179 -21.14 -5.46 14.05
C LEU A 179 -21.92 -4.22 14.53
N GLU A 180 -23.20 -4.37 14.92
CA GLU A 180 -23.99 -3.26 15.47
C GLU A 180 -23.44 -2.78 16.83
N ALA A 181 -22.90 -3.68 17.66
CA ALA A 181 -22.26 -3.32 18.92
C ALA A 181 -20.99 -2.48 18.70
N LEU A 182 -20.16 -2.86 17.72
CA LEU A 182 -19.00 -2.05 17.31
C LEU A 182 -19.42 -0.70 16.75
N GLN A 183 -20.44 -0.65 15.90
CA GLN A 183 -20.97 0.63 15.40
C GLN A 183 -21.54 1.50 16.54
N ALA A 184 -22.19 0.90 17.53
CA ALA A 184 -22.67 1.61 18.72
C ALA A 184 -21.52 2.19 19.55
N LEU A 185 -20.42 1.44 19.72
CA LEU A 185 -19.20 1.93 20.38
C LEU A 185 -18.53 3.06 19.60
N ASP A 186 -18.45 2.97 18.26
CA ASP A 186 -17.86 4.02 17.40
C ASP A 186 -18.69 5.32 17.41
N ARG A 187 -20.01 5.21 17.59
CA ARG A 187 -20.93 6.36 17.74
C ARG A 187 -20.96 6.95 19.15
N LEU A 188 -20.39 6.27 20.15
CA LEU A 188 -20.48 6.70 21.54
C LEU A 188 -19.72 8.01 21.76
N SER A 189 -20.44 9.06 22.16
CA SER A 189 -19.86 10.38 22.41
C SER A 189 -19.07 10.51 23.72
N VAL A 190 -19.05 9.46 24.55
CA VAL A 190 -18.41 9.45 25.87
C VAL A 190 -17.17 8.58 25.79
N SER A 191 -16.06 9.06 26.35
CA SER A 191 -14.82 8.29 26.42
C SER A 191 -14.95 7.08 27.35
N PHE A 192 -14.31 5.98 26.99
CA PHE A 192 -14.19 4.78 27.81
C PHE A 192 -12.80 4.16 27.68
N ASP A 193 -12.46 3.24 28.58
CA ASP A 193 -11.19 2.53 28.54
C ASP A 193 -11.15 1.55 27.36
N VAL A 194 -10.40 1.94 26.33
CA VAL A 194 -10.21 1.19 25.08
C VAL A 194 -9.38 -0.08 25.28
N SER A 195 -8.60 -0.19 26.37
CA SER A 195 -7.78 -1.38 26.62
C SER A 195 -8.62 -2.66 26.72
N ILE A 196 -9.88 -2.53 27.14
CA ILE A 196 -10.85 -3.62 27.29
C ILE A 196 -11.23 -4.25 25.95
N ILE A 197 -11.15 -3.50 24.84
CA ILE A 197 -11.50 -4.01 23.50
C ILE A 197 -10.31 -4.61 22.74
N LEU A 198 -9.07 -4.42 23.20
CA LEU A 198 -7.87 -4.97 22.56
C LEU A 198 -7.92 -6.49 22.35
N PRO A 199 -8.35 -7.32 23.33
CA PRO A 199 -8.37 -8.78 23.16
C PRO A 199 -9.27 -9.25 22.01
N PHE A 200 -10.31 -8.49 21.68
CA PHE A 200 -11.26 -8.83 20.62
C PHE A 200 -10.68 -8.65 19.22
N MET A 201 -9.63 -7.82 19.06
CA MET A 201 -8.96 -7.59 17.79
C MET A 201 -8.49 -8.89 17.12
N GLU A 202 -7.98 -9.82 17.91
CA GLU A 202 -7.40 -11.07 17.41
C GLU A 202 -8.45 -12.05 16.86
N PHE A 203 -9.71 -11.88 17.23
CA PHE A 203 -10.81 -12.77 16.86
C PHE A 203 -11.71 -12.20 15.75
N MET A 204 -11.46 -10.96 15.32
CA MET A 204 -12.29 -10.24 14.35
C MET A 204 -11.61 -10.10 12.99
N SER A 205 -12.42 -10.05 11.92
CA SER A 205 -11.91 -9.94 10.55
C SER A 205 -12.79 -9.04 9.68
N GLY A 206 -12.23 -8.52 8.59
CA GLY A 206 -12.98 -7.72 7.62
C GLY A 206 -13.56 -6.43 8.21
N ALA A 207 -14.89 -6.28 8.22
CA ALA A 207 -15.58 -5.06 8.65
C ALA A 207 -15.48 -4.82 10.16
N GLU A 208 -15.51 -5.88 10.97
CA GLU A 208 -15.42 -5.82 12.44
C GLU A 208 -14.05 -5.27 12.86
N GLN A 209 -12.99 -5.80 12.25
CA GLN A 209 -11.61 -5.38 12.52
C GLN A 209 -11.38 -3.90 12.16
N LYS A 210 -11.91 -3.44 11.02
CA LYS A 210 -11.84 -2.03 10.62
C LYS A 210 -12.52 -1.10 11.61
N LEU A 211 -13.70 -1.49 12.13
CA LEU A 211 -14.42 -0.71 13.13
C LEU A 211 -13.66 -0.68 14.46
N ILE A 212 -13.14 -1.82 14.92
CA ILE A 212 -12.30 -1.83 16.13
C ILE A 212 -11.09 -0.90 15.98
N PHE A 213 -10.40 -0.92 14.85
CA PHE A 213 -9.26 -0.02 14.61
C PHE A 213 -9.67 1.45 14.64
N SER A 214 -10.82 1.79 14.03
CA SER A 214 -11.40 3.14 14.10
C SER A 214 -11.71 3.57 15.54
N ILE A 215 -12.34 2.71 16.33
CA ILE A 215 -12.69 3.01 17.73
C ILE A 215 -11.42 3.24 18.55
N ILE A 216 -10.44 2.36 18.41
CA ILE A 216 -9.15 2.47 19.11
C ILE A 216 -8.46 3.78 18.71
N ASP A 217 -8.40 4.11 17.42
CA ASP A 217 -7.80 5.36 16.97
C ASP A 217 -8.52 6.60 17.54
N LYS A 218 -9.85 6.61 17.52
CA LYS A 218 -10.63 7.76 18.00
C LYS A 218 -10.53 7.99 19.50
N GLN A 219 -10.45 6.92 20.29
CA GLN A 219 -10.58 6.99 21.75
C GLN A 219 -9.28 6.69 22.53
N ALA A 220 -8.15 6.40 21.86
CA ALA A 220 -6.89 6.11 22.52
C ALA A 220 -6.36 7.26 23.41
N ASP A 221 -5.88 6.89 24.60
CA ASP A 221 -5.25 7.78 25.59
C ASP A 221 -3.89 7.21 26.07
N ALA A 222 -3.17 7.95 26.92
CA ALA A 222 -1.82 7.58 27.35
C ALA A 222 -1.80 6.30 28.18
N ASN A 223 -2.92 5.96 28.80
CA ASN A 223 -3.08 4.73 29.57
C ASN A 223 -3.12 3.49 28.68
N LEU A 224 -3.44 3.63 27.39
CA LEU A 224 -3.45 2.52 26.44
C LEU A 224 -2.05 1.98 26.13
N VAL A 225 -1.01 2.83 26.14
CA VAL A 225 0.34 2.49 25.65
C VAL A 225 0.94 1.23 26.31
N PRO A 226 0.90 1.05 27.65
CA PRO A 226 1.38 -0.18 28.29
C PRO A 226 0.64 -1.45 27.84
N HIS A 227 -0.64 -1.32 27.47
CA HIS A 227 -1.47 -2.44 27.03
C HIS A 227 -1.24 -2.82 25.56
N LEU A 228 -0.57 -1.98 24.77
CA LEU A 228 -0.25 -2.28 23.37
C LEU A 228 0.93 -3.23 23.21
N SER A 229 1.80 -3.35 24.22
CA SER A 229 3.03 -4.13 24.14
C SER A 229 2.84 -5.58 23.65
N PRO A 230 1.85 -6.36 24.15
CA PRO A 230 1.61 -7.73 23.67
C PRO A 230 1.15 -7.80 22.20
N TYR A 231 0.62 -6.71 21.65
CA TYR A 231 0.04 -6.67 20.31
C TYR A 231 0.99 -6.06 19.26
N LEU A 232 2.13 -5.49 19.68
CA LEU A 232 3.20 -4.97 18.82
C LEU A 232 4.07 -6.07 18.19
N THR A 233 3.93 -7.32 18.63
CA THR A 233 4.82 -8.45 18.29
C THR A 233 4.37 -9.27 17.06
N GLY A 234 3.46 -8.76 16.21
CA GLY A 234 2.79 -9.62 15.21
C GLY A 234 2.58 -9.09 13.78
N LYS A 235 2.11 -10.04 12.94
CA LYS A 235 2.09 -10.12 11.46
C LYS A 235 1.21 -9.11 10.69
N SER A 236 0.61 -8.11 11.34
CA SER A 236 -0.33 -7.17 10.70
C SER A 236 0.26 -5.75 10.62
N SER A 237 0.67 -5.33 9.42
CA SER A 237 1.22 -3.98 9.18
C SER A 237 0.23 -2.89 9.59
N ASP A 238 -1.05 -3.03 9.26
CA ASP A 238 -2.09 -2.05 9.59
C ASP A 238 -2.23 -1.81 11.09
N ARG A 239 -2.15 -2.89 11.88
CA ARG A 239 -2.19 -2.84 13.35
C ARG A 239 -0.95 -2.15 13.90
N ASN A 240 0.22 -2.51 13.40
CA ASN A 240 1.49 -1.94 13.84
C ASN A 240 1.59 -0.45 13.49
N ASP A 241 1.11 -0.06 12.30
CA ASP A 241 1.03 1.34 11.87
C ASP A 241 0.03 2.14 12.70
N LEU A 242 -1.14 1.57 13.00
CA LEU A 242 -2.13 2.18 13.88
C LEU A 242 -1.53 2.43 15.27
N PHE A 243 -0.90 1.41 15.87
CA PHE A 243 -0.29 1.53 17.19
C PHE A 243 0.89 2.50 17.20
N ALA A 244 1.73 2.49 16.17
CA ALA A 244 2.81 3.48 16.03
C ALA A 244 2.26 4.91 15.94
N ARG A 245 1.16 5.14 15.21
CA ARG A 245 0.48 6.44 15.15
C ARG A 245 -0.12 6.85 16.50
N ILE A 246 -0.79 5.92 17.19
CA ILE A 246 -1.36 6.16 18.52
C ILE A 246 -0.25 6.49 19.52
N ILE A 247 0.80 5.68 19.58
CA ILE A 247 1.96 5.90 20.44
C ILE A 247 2.56 7.28 20.14
N ALA A 248 2.80 7.64 18.87
CA ALA A 248 3.32 8.95 18.51
C ALA A 248 2.38 10.12 18.86
N ARG A 249 1.06 9.94 18.77
CA ARG A 249 0.06 10.98 19.08
C ARG A 249 -0.12 11.18 20.59
N VAL A 250 -0.02 10.11 21.36
CA VAL A 250 -0.54 10.06 22.73
C VAL A 250 0.58 9.97 23.77
N THR A 251 1.82 9.66 23.36
CA THR A 251 2.99 9.67 24.25
C THR A 251 3.46 11.10 24.50
N ASP A 252 3.52 11.48 25.77
CA ASP A 252 4.08 12.74 26.27
C ASP A 252 5.53 12.55 26.79
N LYS A 253 6.15 13.65 27.26
CA LYS A 253 7.53 13.66 27.80
C LYS A 253 7.72 12.71 29.00
N GLU A 254 6.65 12.39 29.74
CA GLU A 254 6.67 11.50 30.90
C GLU A 254 6.60 10.01 30.49
N ASN A 255 5.93 9.69 29.38
CA ASN A 255 5.80 8.34 28.84
C ASN A 255 6.97 7.90 27.93
N PHE A 256 7.96 8.77 27.69
CA PHE A 256 9.16 8.49 26.91
C PHE A 256 10.04 7.36 27.51
N GLU A 257 10.16 7.31 28.84
CA GLU A 257 10.87 6.25 29.58
C GLU A 257 10.28 4.85 29.35
N LYS A 258 8.96 4.79 29.08
CA LYS A 258 8.28 3.51 28.78
C LYS A 258 8.70 2.99 27.40
N LEU A 259 8.92 3.87 26.41
CA LEU A 259 9.45 3.48 25.11
C LEU A 259 10.91 3.01 25.20
N LEU A 260 11.74 3.67 26.01
CA LEU A 260 13.11 3.21 26.28
C LEU A 260 13.13 1.83 26.96
N THR A 261 12.17 1.59 27.86
CA THR A 261 11.99 0.26 28.47
C THR A 261 11.64 -0.79 27.41
N LEU A 262 10.73 -0.48 26.48
CA LEU A 262 10.39 -1.38 25.36
C LEU A 262 11.59 -1.68 24.44
N LEU A 263 12.52 -0.74 24.26
CA LEU A 263 13.77 -1.04 23.55
C LEU A 263 14.66 -2.04 24.28
N LYS A 264 14.67 -2.00 25.63
CA LYS A 264 15.49 -2.91 26.45
C LYS A 264 14.92 -4.32 26.53
N ILE A 265 13.58 -4.45 26.60
CA ILE A 265 12.90 -5.73 26.87
C ILE A 265 12.20 -6.33 25.66
N GLY A 266 11.95 -5.55 24.61
CA GLY A 266 11.23 -5.98 23.41
C GLY A 266 12.05 -6.91 22.52
N ASP A 267 11.36 -7.72 21.71
CA ASP A 267 11.96 -8.48 20.63
C ASP A 267 12.46 -7.56 19.49
N GLU A 268 13.19 -8.12 18.53
CA GLU A 268 13.83 -7.33 17.45
C GLU A 268 12.81 -6.48 16.66
N LEU A 269 11.61 -6.99 16.43
CA LEU A 269 10.54 -6.28 15.74
C LEU A 269 9.98 -5.13 16.58
N THR A 270 9.73 -5.37 17.87
CA THR A 270 9.33 -4.34 18.83
C THR A 270 10.37 -3.24 18.91
N GLN A 271 11.66 -3.60 18.90
CA GLN A 271 12.76 -2.64 18.93
C GLN A 271 12.82 -1.78 17.65
N GLN A 272 12.66 -2.39 16.47
CA GLN A 272 12.61 -1.66 15.19
C GLN A 272 11.43 -0.69 15.14
N HIS A 273 10.24 -1.12 15.54
CA HIS A 273 9.06 -0.25 15.58
C HIS A 273 9.19 0.86 16.62
N THR A 274 9.79 0.57 17.77
CA THR A 274 10.06 1.58 18.80
C THR A 274 11.04 2.64 18.28
N ILE A 275 12.09 2.25 17.54
CA ILE A 275 13.00 3.19 16.86
C ILE A 275 12.26 4.05 15.82
N ALA A 276 11.39 3.45 15.01
CA ALA A 276 10.59 4.19 14.03
C ALA A 276 9.65 5.21 14.70
N CYS A 277 9.16 4.91 15.90
CA CYS A 277 8.40 5.86 16.71
C CYS A 277 9.30 6.98 17.27
N LEU A 278 10.47 6.63 17.84
CA LEU A 278 11.44 7.59 18.38
C LEU A 278 11.95 8.60 17.33
N GLN A 279 12.10 8.18 16.08
CA GLN A 279 12.47 9.05 14.95
C GLN A 279 11.48 10.21 14.71
N LYS A 280 10.23 10.08 15.16
CA LYS A 280 9.17 11.09 14.96
C LYS A 280 9.10 12.13 16.08
N PHE A 281 9.84 11.98 17.17
CA PHE A 281 9.83 12.93 18.30
C PHE A 281 10.84 14.07 18.14
N SER A 282 10.43 15.31 18.48
CA SER A 282 11.30 16.50 18.50
C SER A 282 11.93 16.76 19.88
N THR A 283 13.17 16.30 20.03
CA THR A 283 14.39 17.02 20.50
C THR A 283 14.39 17.92 21.75
N ASP A 284 14.26 17.34 22.94
CA ASP A 284 14.91 17.88 24.16
C ASP A 284 15.87 16.86 24.82
N ASN A 285 15.58 15.56 24.74
CA ASN A 285 16.31 14.51 25.47
C ASN A 285 17.16 13.58 24.55
N LEU A 286 17.36 13.95 23.28
CA LEU A 286 18.07 13.10 22.31
C LEU A 286 19.52 12.77 22.70
N SER A 287 20.18 13.67 23.44
CA SER A 287 21.57 13.47 23.91
C SER A 287 21.65 12.34 24.94
N GLU A 288 20.67 12.25 25.83
CA GLU A 288 20.58 11.20 26.85
C GLU A 288 20.25 9.84 26.20
N VAL A 289 19.32 9.84 25.26
CA VAL A 289 18.94 8.66 24.46
C VAL A 289 20.12 8.12 23.67
N ALA A 290 20.82 9.01 22.97
CA ALA A 290 21.97 8.62 22.17
C ALA A 290 23.06 8.00 23.07
N ARG A 291 23.30 8.57 24.26
CA ARG A 291 24.25 8.02 25.24
C ARG A 291 23.83 6.62 25.70
N GLU A 292 22.56 6.41 26.04
CA GLU A 292 22.06 5.13 26.54
C GLU A 292 22.06 4.03 25.46
N LEU A 293 21.77 4.38 24.21
CA LEU A 293 21.72 3.44 23.09
C LEU A 293 23.09 3.14 22.47
N SER A 294 24.12 3.95 22.78
CA SER A 294 25.46 3.80 22.17
C SER A 294 26.14 2.48 22.52
N ASP A 295 25.91 1.96 23.74
CA ASP A 295 26.52 0.72 24.24
C ASP A 295 25.60 -0.51 24.05
N HIS A 296 24.52 -0.40 23.28
CA HIS A 296 23.56 -1.48 23.13
C HIS A 296 24.17 -2.72 22.44
N LYS A 297 23.75 -3.93 22.81
CA LYS A 297 24.32 -5.20 22.27
C LYS A 297 24.07 -5.39 20.77
N GLN A 298 22.95 -4.91 20.26
CA GLN A 298 22.56 -5.05 18.85
C GLN A 298 23.13 -3.94 17.96
N LYS A 299 23.68 -4.32 16.80
CA LYS A 299 24.35 -3.41 15.87
C LYS A 299 23.42 -2.32 15.31
N PHE A 300 22.17 -2.65 14.98
CA PHE A 300 21.25 -1.67 14.38
C PHE A 300 20.85 -0.56 15.37
N ILE A 301 20.71 -0.88 16.66
CA ILE A 301 20.41 0.10 17.72
C ILE A 301 21.60 1.04 17.93
N ARG A 302 22.83 0.50 17.95
CA ARG A 302 24.04 1.34 17.99
C ARG A 302 24.15 2.25 16.77
N ASN A 303 23.81 1.74 15.58
CA ASN A 303 23.80 2.54 14.35
C ASN A 303 22.79 3.69 14.42
N TYR A 304 21.61 3.46 15.01
CA TYR A 304 20.63 4.51 15.25
C TYR A 304 21.13 5.54 16.27
N ALA A 305 21.75 5.10 17.36
CA ALA A 305 22.38 5.99 18.34
C ALA A 305 23.42 6.92 17.68
N GLN A 306 24.27 6.38 16.80
CA GLN A 306 25.24 7.17 16.03
C GLN A 306 24.57 8.23 15.13
N GLN A 307 23.43 7.92 14.52
CA GLN A 307 22.65 8.89 13.73
C GLN A 307 22.09 10.02 14.60
N LEU A 308 21.64 9.71 15.81
CA LEU A 308 21.18 10.72 16.74
C LEU A 308 22.33 11.65 17.16
N VAL A 309 23.50 11.10 17.48
CA VAL A 309 24.68 11.90 17.87
C VAL A 309 25.07 12.88 16.75
N ILE A 310 25.18 12.43 15.50
CA ILE A 310 25.58 13.32 14.39
C ILE A 310 24.57 14.44 14.12
N ASN A 311 23.28 14.22 14.40
CA ASN A 311 22.25 15.26 14.29
C ASN A 311 22.33 16.33 15.41
N LEU A 312 22.98 16.01 16.53
CA LEU A 312 23.17 16.91 17.67
C LEU A 312 24.47 17.71 17.59
N LEU A 313 25.44 17.27 16.77
CA LEU A 313 26.71 17.97 16.62
C LEU A 313 26.53 19.31 15.90
N SER A 314 27.24 20.32 16.38
CA SER A 314 27.33 21.60 15.68
C SER A 314 28.19 21.42 14.43
N ASN A 315 27.88 22.17 13.35
CA ASN A 315 28.72 22.20 12.14
C ASN A 315 30.15 22.70 12.42
N LYS A 316 30.44 23.19 13.63
CA LYS A 316 31.77 23.60 14.11
C LYS A 316 32.59 22.43 14.69
N ASP A 317 31.97 21.31 15.06
CA ASP A 317 32.59 20.16 15.71
C ASP A 317 33.29 19.23 14.69
N ILE A 318 34.18 19.78 13.88
CA ILE A 318 34.79 19.09 12.72
C ILE A 318 35.47 17.77 13.10
N GLU A 319 36.17 17.74 14.23
CA GLU A 319 36.89 16.55 14.70
C GLU A 319 35.93 15.38 14.96
N LYS A 320 34.85 15.61 15.72
CA LYS A 320 33.82 14.59 15.97
C LYS A 320 33.08 14.19 14.69
N ILE A 321 32.75 15.16 13.83
CA ILE A 321 32.10 14.88 12.55
C ILE A 321 33.03 14.01 11.67
N SER A 322 34.34 14.19 11.74
CA SER A 322 35.31 13.40 10.97
C SER A 322 35.31 11.92 11.37
N GLU A 323 35.13 11.61 12.65
CA GLU A 323 34.99 10.23 13.14
C GLU A 323 33.77 9.55 12.51
N PHE A 324 32.62 10.24 12.49
CA PHE A 324 31.40 9.74 11.85
C PHE A 324 31.54 9.62 10.33
N ALA A 325 32.24 10.54 9.67
CA ALA A 325 32.52 10.47 8.24
C ALA A 325 33.39 9.24 7.86
N MET A 326 34.23 8.77 8.77
CA MET A 326 35.08 7.58 8.56
C MET A 326 34.45 6.27 9.05
N SER A 327 33.24 6.33 9.63
CA SER A 327 32.50 5.19 10.16
C SER A 327 32.06 4.21 9.07
N ASP A 328 31.97 2.93 9.45
CA ASP A 328 31.41 1.86 8.61
C ASP A 328 29.87 1.96 8.49
N ASN A 329 29.21 2.73 9.38
CA ASN A 329 27.79 3.03 9.30
C ASN A 329 27.53 4.06 8.19
N TRP A 330 27.09 3.59 7.02
CA TRP A 330 26.88 4.43 5.84
C TRP A 330 25.91 5.60 6.09
N GLN A 331 24.89 5.42 6.93
CA GLN A 331 23.91 6.47 7.25
C GLN A 331 24.52 7.57 8.09
N ALA A 332 25.34 7.21 9.08
CA ALA A 332 26.10 8.17 9.89
C ALA A 332 27.16 8.90 9.04
N ARG A 333 27.85 8.17 8.15
CA ARG A 333 28.83 8.71 7.22
C ARG A 333 28.22 9.73 6.26
N ASP A 334 27.14 9.38 5.58
CA ASP A 334 26.48 10.27 4.62
C ASP A 334 25.96 11.53 5.32
N ARG A 335 25.42 11.37 6.54
CA ARG A 335 25.00 12.52 7.34
C ARG A 335 26.17 13.40 7.74
N ALA A 336 27.30 12.81 8.14
CA ALA A 336 28.51 13.55 8.47
C ALA A 336 29.05 14.33 7.26
N VAL A 337 29.06 13.73 6.06
CA VAL A 337 29.44 14.42 4.80
C VAL A 337 28.54 15.64 4.54
N GLN A 338 27.22 15.51 4.74
CA GLN A 338 26.29 16.64 4.61
C GLN A 338 26.51 17.72 5.67
N THR A 339 26.85 17.35 6.91
CA THR A 339 27.15 18.32 7.97
C THR A 339 28.48 19.05 7.68
N LEU A 340 29.50 18.33 7.20
CA LEU A 340 30.75 18.93 6.74
C LEU A 340 30.53 19.94 5.61
N ALA A 341 29.62 19.66 4.67
CA ALA A 341 29.26 20.57 3.59
C ALA A 341 28.76 21.95 4.09
N LYS A 342 28.16 21.98 5.29
CA LYS A 342 27.59 23.19 5.93
C LYS A 342 28.52 23.87 6.93
N SER A 343 29.74 23.35 7.11
CA SER A 343 30.67 23.83 8.14
C SER A 343 31.43 25.11 7.79
N SER A 344 31.46 25.48 6.50
CA SER A 344 32.29 26.56 5.95
C SER A 344 33.77 26.47 6.38
N ASN A 345 34.26 25.27 6.74
CA ASN A 345 35.61 25.07 7.24
C ASN A 345 36.49 24.41 6.17
N ARG A 346 37.65 24.99 5.89
CA ARG A 346 38.59 24.47 4.88
C ARG A 346 39.17 23.10 5.25
N ALA A 347 39.25 22.76 6.55
CA ALA A 347 39.67 21.44 7.02
C ALA A 347 38.72 20.31 6.58
N SER A 348 37.47 20.64 6.26
CA SER A 348 36.49 19.67 5.76
C SER A 348 36.91 19.05 4.43
N ILE A 349 37.67 19.78 3.59
CA ILE A 349 38.14 19.27 2.29
C ILE A 349 39.10 18.07 2.47
N SER A 350 40.03 18.13 3.44
CA SER A 350 40.93 17.00 3.72
C SER A 350 40.19 15.78 4.25
N ILE A 351 39.15 15.97 5.06
CA ILE A 351 38.33 14.87 5.57
C ILE A 351 37.56 14.23 4.41
N LEU A 352 36.92 15.04 3.58
CA LEU A 352 36.18 14.58 2.41
C LEU A 352 37.07 13.81 1.42
N LYS A 353 38.34 14.22 1.26
CA LYS A 353 39.32 13.46 0.48
C LYS A 353 39.51 12.05 1.03
N ASN A 354 39.78 11.93 2.34
CA ASN A 354 39.95 10.62 2.99
C ASN A 354 38.70 9.75 2.89
N VAL A 355 37.50 10.36 2.91
CA VAL A 355 36.22 9.64 2.73
C VAL A 355 36.14 9.02 1.33
N VAL A 356 36.48 9.76 0.26
CA VAL A 356 36.45 9.23 -1.12
C VAL A 356 37.48 8.13 -1.32
N GLU A 357 38.69 8.29 -0.75
CA GLU A 357 39.75 7.28 -0.83
C GLU A 357 39.36 5.96 -0.15
N LYS A 358 38.66 6.04 1.00
CA LYS A 358 38.21 4.85 1.73
C LYS A 358 36.89 4.27 1.18
N TRP A 359 35.97 5.14 0.73
CA TRP A 359 34.60 4.79 0.35
C TRP A 359 34.23 5.40 -1.02
N PRO A 360 34.67 4.78 -2.14
CA PRO A 360 34.42 5.27 -3.49
C PRO A 360 32.93 5.48 -3.81
N ASP A 361 32.03 4.68 -3.24
CA ASP A 361 30.58 4.79 -3.46
C ASP A 361 29.98 6.11 -2.93
N THR A 362 30.66 6.77 -1.98
CA THR A 362 30.25 8.06 -1.42
C THR A 362 30.74 9.26 -2.26
N SER A 363 31.45 9.02 -3.38
CA SER A 363 32.05 10.05 -4.24
C SER A 363 31.07 11.11 -4.71
N VAL A 364 29.86 10.73 -5.16
CA VAL A 364 28.84 11.69 -5.62
C VAL A 364 28.42 12.64 -4.50
N LEU A 365 28.21 12.10 -3.29
CA LEU A 365 27.82 12.90 -2.13
C LEU A 365 28.93 13.85 -1.69
N VAL A 366 30.19 13.38 -1.71
CA VAL A 366 31.36 14.20 -1.42
C VAL A 366 31.53 15.33 -2.43
N LEU A 367 31.38 15.05 -3.73
CA LEU A 367 31.49 16.08 -4.78
C LEU A 367 30.42 17.18 -4.61
N ARG A 368 29.19 16.80 -4.25
CA ARG A 368 28.14 17.77 -3.88
C ARG A 368 28.50 18.59 -2.64
N ALA A 369 29.09 17.96 -1.63
CA ALA A 369 29.57 18.65 -0.43
C ALA A 369 30.68 19.67 -0.75
N ILE A 370 31.63 19.29 -1.63
CA ILE A 370 32.71 20.16 -2.11
C ILE A 370 32.14 21.35 -2.89
N LYS A 371 31.20 21.09 -3.80
CA LYS A 371 30.48 22.13 -4.55
C LYS A 371 29.81 23.14 -3.62
N GLN A 372 29.19 22.66 -2.54
CA GLN A 372 28.56 23.53 -1.54
C GLN A 372 29.58 24.34 -0.71
N LEU A 373 30.74 23.75 -0.38
CA LEU A 373 31.80 24.43 0.37
C LEU A 373 32.49 25.55 -0.42
N GLY A 374 32.55 25.43 -1.75
CA GLY A 374 33.07 26.50 -2.61
C GLY A 374 34.60 26.69 -2.56
N PHE A 375 35.35 25.82 -1.89
CA PHE A 375 36.81 25.97 -1.78
C PHE A 375 37.54 25.37 -2.99
N SER A 376 38.42 26.17 -3.61
CA SER A 376 39.21 25.74 -4.78
C SER A 376 40.10 24.51 -4.53
N LYS A 377 40.51 24.25 -3.28
CA LYS A 377 41.25 23.02 -2.92
C LYS A 377 40.45 21.74 -3.19
N GLY A 378 39.11 21.83 -3.27
CA GLY A 378 38.25 20.72 -3.67
C GLY A 378 38.35 20.32 -5.14
N LEU A 379 38.97 21.14 -5.99
CA LEU A 379 39.22 20.81 -7.40
C LEU A 379 40.11 19.58 -7.55
N GLU A 380 41.09 19.37 -6.66
CA GLU A 380 41.96 18.18 -6.67
C GLU A 380 41.12 16.89 -6.60
N ILE A 381 40.16 16.85 -5.67
CA ILE A 381 39.25 15.71 -5.48
C ILE A 381 38.35 15.54 -6.72
N ALA A 382 37.83 16.65 -7.26
CA ALA A 382 36.99 16.60 -8.46
C ALA A 382 37.75 16.07 -9.68
N PHE A 383 39.01 16.48 -9.88
CA PHE A 383 39.85 15.96 -10.96
C PHE A 383 40.20 14.48 -10.77
N ASP A 384 40.46 14.03 -9.55
CA ASP A 384 40.68 12.60 -9.29
C ASP A 384 39.41 11.77 -9.58
N CYS A 385 38.23 12.30 -9.26
CA CYS A 385 36.95 11.67 -9.59
C CYS A 385 36.64 11.60 -11.10
N LEU A 386 37.29 12.40 -11.97
CA LEU A 386 37.17 12.26 -13.43
C LEU A 386 37.75 10.94 -13.94
N LYS A 387 38.66 10.31 -13.19
CA LYS A 387 39.27 9.01 -13.51
C LYS A 387 38.37 7.83 -13.14
N SER A 388 37.23 8.07 -12.48
CA SER A 388 36.27 7.03 -12.13
C SER A 388 35.68 6.36 -13.38
N GLN A 389 35.33 5.08 -13.28
CA GLN A 389 34.63 4.36 -14.35
C GLN A 389 33.12 4.68 -14.39
N GLU A 390 32.59 5.35 -13.36
CA GLU A 390 31.16 5.66 -13.28
C GLU A 390 30.82 7.05 -13.85
N ALA A 391 29.90 7.09 -14.82
CA ALA A 391 29.49 8.32 -15.49
C ALA A 391 28.82 9.35 -14.55
N ASN A 392 28.08 8.91 -13.53
CA ASN A 392 27.48 9.78 -12.51
C ASN A 392 28.56 10.53 -11.69
N VAL A 393 29.65 9.86 -11.32
CA VAL A 393 30.79 10.44 -10.60
C VAL A 393 31.52 11.44 -11.50
N GLN A 394 31.87 11.03 -12.74
CA GLN A 394 32.50 11.91 -13.72
C GLN A 394 31.67 13.16 -14.01
N ARG A 395 30.35 13.02 -14.17
CA ARG A 395 29.44 14.15 -14.42
C ARG A 395 29.41 15.11 -13.24
N THR A 396 29.21 14.59 -12.04
CA THR A 396 29.16 15.41 -10.83
C THR A 396 30.50 16.11 -10.60
N ALA A 397 31.62 15.47 -10.96
CA ALA A 397 32.95 16.06 -10.92
C ALA A 397 33.08 17.23 -11.91
N LEU A 398 32.65 17.08 -13.17
CA LEU A 398 32.63 18.17 -14.15
C LEU A 398 31.75 19.35 -13.68
N GLU A 399 30.56 19.07 -13.16
CA GLU A 399 29.66 20.10 -12.60
C GLU A 399 30.27 20.80 -11.37
N THR A 400 31.08 20.09 -10.58
CA THR A 400 31.80 20.65 -9.43
C THR A 400 32.95 21.52 -9.90
N ILE A 401 33.71 21.08 -10.91
CA ILE A 401 34.79 21.84 -11.53
C ILE A 401 34.26 23.15 -12.11
N ASP A 402 33.16 23.09 -12.87
CA ASP A 402 32.47 24.28 -13.40
C ASP A 402 32.15 25.29 -12.29
N THR A 403 31.50 24.81 -11.22
CA THR A 403 31.09 25.66 -10.08
C THR A 403 32.28 26.28 -9.34
N LEU A 404 33.40 25.57 -9.23
CA LEU A 404 34.60 26.03 -8.53
C LEU A 404 35.59 26.77 -9.43
N THR A 405 35.30 26.91 -10.72
CA THR A 405 36.14 27.63 -11.67
C THR A 405 36.17 29.11 -11.31
N SER A 406 37.35 29.71 -11.37
CA SER A 406 37.59 31.13 -11.06
C SER A 406 38.60 31.71 -12.04
N GLU A 407 38.58 33.03 -12.22
CA GLU A 407 39.48 33.73 -13.15
C GLU A 407 40.96 33.37 -12.95
N LYS A 408 41.38 33.23 -11.69
CA LYS A 408 42.76 32.89 -11.31
C LYS A 408 43.23 31.53 -11.84
N HIS A 409 42.33 30.56 -12.04
CA HIS A 409 42.69 29.18 -12.40
C HIS A 409 41.99 28.68 -13.67
N ALA A 410 41.20 29.52 -14.34
CA ALA A 410 40.37 29.14 -15.48
C ALA A 410 41.17 28.50 -16.62
N ASN A 411 42.36 29.04 -16.92
CA ASN A 411 43.24 28.49 -17.96
C ASN A 411 43.72 27.08 -17.62
N ASN A 412 44.25 26.88 -16.41
CA ASN A 412 44.74 25.56 -15.97
C ASN A 412 43.60 24.54 -15.86
N ILE A 413 42.41 24.96 -15.38
CA ILE A 413 41.23 24.10 -15.27
C ILE A 413 40.80 23.64 -16.66
N ARG A 414 40.68 24.57 -17.62
CA ARG A 414 40.32 24.28 -19.01
C ARG A 414 41.30 23.26 -19.63
N ASP A 415 42.60 23.49 -19.49
CA ASP A 415 43.63 22.61 -20.05
C ASP A 415 43.64 21.23 -19.36
N THR A 416 43.34 21.18 -18.06
CA THR A 416 43.21 19.93 -17.31
C THR A 416 41.98 19.14 -17.73
N ILE A 417 40.83 19.80 -17.95
CA ILE A 417 39.63 19.14 -18.49
C ILE A 417 39.95 18.58 -19.88
N LEU A 418 40.60 19.38 -20.75
CA LEU A 418 41.01 18.96 -22.09
C LEU A 418 41.86 17.69 -22.06
N TRP A 419 42.85 17.62 -21.16
CA TRP A 419 43.72 16.45 -21.00
C TRP A 419 42.97 15.20 -20.50
N ASN A 420 41.89 15.37 -19.75
CA ASN A 420 41.11 14.25 -19.20
C ASN A 420 39.97 13.79 -20.12
N ILE A 421 39.65 14.51 -21.22
CA ILE A 421 38.58 14.12 -22.16
C ILE A 421 38.67 12.66 -22.61
N PRO A 422 39.84 12.11 -23.00
CA PRO A 422 39.93 10.73 -23.46
C PRO A 422 39.53 9.70 -22.38
N GLY A 423 39.70 10.03 -21.10
CA GLY A 423 39.31 9.18 -19.97
C GLY A 423 37.84 9.30 -19.56
N LEU A 424 37.11 10.28 -20.10
CA LEU A 424 35.68 10.44 -19.84
C LEU A 424 34.85 9.44 -20.64
N THR A 425 33.75 9.01 -20.04
CA THR A 425 32.70 8.24 -20.72
C THR A 425 32.19 9.00 -21.95
N GLN A 426 31.89 8.30 -23.04
CA GLN A 426 31.53 8.90 -24.34
C GLN A 426 30.39 9.93 -24.23
N GLU A 427 29.39 9.67 -23.38
CA GLU A 427 28.26 10.58 -23.16
C GLU A 427 28.68 11.93 -22.55
N LEU A 428 29.80 11.98 -21.82
CA LEU A 428 30.29 13.18 -21.14
C LEU A 428 31.40 13.92 -21.88
N GLN A 429 32.00 13.31 -22.90
CA GLN A 429 33.01 13.99 -23.72
C GLN A 429 32.42 15.24 -24.41
N GLY A 430 31.18 15.16 -24.88
CA GLY A 430 30.47 16.31 -25.44
C GLY A 430 30.20 17.40 -24.39
N TYR A 431 29.78 17.01 -23.19
CA TYR A 431 29.56 17.94 -22.07
C TYR A 431 30.86 18.62 -21.63
N ALA A 432 31.97 17.90 -21.56
CA ALA A 432 33.28 18.46 -21.22
C ALA A 432 33.79 19.45 -22.27
N ARG A 433 33.56 19.19 -23.57
CA ARG A 433 33.88 20.13 -24.66
C ARG A 433 33.04 21.41 -24.56
N GLN A 434 31.73 21.29 -24.32
CA GLN A 434 30.85 22.44 -24.09
C GLN A 434 31.29 23.26 -22.86
N LEU A 435 31.72 22.60 -21.79
CA LEU A 435 32.24 23.25 -20.60
C LEU A 435 33.55 24.00 -20.90
N ILE A 436 34.46 23.43 -21.69
CA ILE A 436 35.69 24.11 -22.14
C ILE A 436 35.36 25.37 -22.95
N GLU A 437 34.41 25.28 -23.88
CA GLU A 437 33.95 26.43 -24.67
C GLU A 437 33.30 27.51 -23.79
N GLN A 438 32.52 27.10 -22.79
CA GLN A 438 31.92 28.00 -21.82
C GLN A 438 32.98 28.70 -20.99
N ILE A 439 33.92 27.97 -20.36
CA ILE A 439 35.02 28.56 -19.56
C ILE A 439 35.87 29.50 -20.42
N THR A 440 36.15 29.12 -21.68
CA THR A 440 36.92 29.96 -22.61
C THR A 440 36.21 31.28 -22.90
N ARG A 441 34.88 31.26 -23.08
CA ARG A 441 34.06 32.46 -23.29
C ARG A 441 33.94 33.30 -22.03
N ASP A 442 33.55 32.69 -20.92
CA ASP A 442 33.22 33.37 -19.66
C ASP A 442 34.44 34.11 -19.07
N TYR A 443 35.64 33.54 -19.24
CA TYR A 443 36.90 34.11 -18.76
C TYR A 443 37.79 34.72 -19.84
N LYS A 444 37.27 34.93 -21.07
CA LYS A 444 37.97 35.57 -22.19
C LYS A 444 39.37 34.98 -22.48
N LEU A 445 39.48 33.65 -22.46
CA LEU A 445 40.74 32.95 -22.69
C LEU A 445 41.05 32.85 -24.20
N SER A 446 42.30 32.56 -24.56
CA SER A 446 42.69 32.33 -25.95
C SER A 446 41.94 31.12 -26.53
N VAL A 447 41.46 31.27 -27.77
CA VAL A 447 40.74 30.19 -28.49
C VAL A 447 41.71 29.04 -28.73
N LEU A 448 41.33 27.84 -28.28
CA LEU A 448 42.06 26.62 -28.56
C LEU A 448 41.59 26.06 -29.92
N GLU A 449 42.51 25.89 -30.87
CA GLU A 449 42.27 25.07 -32.05
C GLU A 449 42.33 23.60 -31.62
N ILE A 450 41.18 23.03 -31.25
CA ILE A 450 41.09 21.61 -30.92
C ILE A 450 41.07 20.84 -32.25
N ASP A 451 42.25 20.40 -32.68
CA ASP A 451 42.43 19.62 -33.89
C ASP A 451 41.76 18.24 -33.73
N ASN A 452 40.61 18.03 -34.38
CA ASN A 452 39.82 16.79 -34.28
C ASN A 452 40.49 15.55 -34.91
N LYS A 453 41.81 15.58 -35.16
CA LYS A 453 42.55 14.58 -35.96
C LYS A 453 43.69 13.86 -35.25
N SER A 454 43.95 14.09 -33.96
CA SER A 454 45.12 13.50 -33.28
C SER A 454 44.79 12.55 -32.12
N THR A 455 43.88 11.60 -32.33
CA THR A 455 43.94 10.29 -31.64
C THR A 455 43.35 9.20 -32.55
N ALA A 456 44.10 8.84 -33.58
CA ALA A 456 43.99 7.52 -34.20
C ALA A 456 44.98 6.60 -33.47
N ASP A 457 44.48 5.75 -32.57
CA ASP A 457 44.82 4.32 -32.46
C ASP A 457 44.31 3.74 -31.14
N SER A 458 43.03 3.36 -31.13
CA SER A 458 42.57 2.16 -30.44
C SER A 458 41.28 1.74 -31.16
N GLY A 459 41.44 0.79 -32.08
CA GLY A 459 40.45 0.47 -33.11
C GLY A 459 39.05 0.18 -32.57
N PHE A 460 38.11 1.04 -32.93
CA PHE A 460 36.71 0.70 -33.15
C PHE A 460 36.19 1.53 -34.32
N VAL A 461 35.44 0.87 -35.20
CA VAL A 461 34.98 1.33 -36.51
C VAL A 461 34.05 2.55 -36.41
N ASP A 462 34.28 3.58 -37.23
CA ASP A 462 33.37 4.70 -37.45
C ASP A 462 31.98 4.21 -37.91
N ILE A 463 30.91 4.64 -37.21
CA ILE A 463 29.52 4.38 -37.63
C ILE A 463 29.01 5.61 -38.40
N PRO A 464 28.48 5.45 -39.65
CA PRO A 464 27.95 6.56 -40.42
C PRO A 464 26.69 7.17 -39.77
N GLU A 465 26.53 8.49 -39.89
CA GLU A 465 25.30 9.20 -39.53
C GLU A 465 24.07 8.56 -40.22
N MET A 466 23.06 8.20 -39.43
CA MET A 466 21.78 7.69 -39.93
C MET A 466 21.03 8.79 -40.69
N GLN A 467 21.24 8.88 -42.00
CA GLN A 467 20.37 9.60 -42.92
C GLN A 467 19.63 8.62 -43.86
N ASN A 468 18.29 8.72 -43.84
CA ASN A 468 17.35 8.31 -44.89
C ASN A 468 17.63 7.01 -45.66
N VAL A 469 17.55 5.86 -45.00
CA VAL A 469 17.49 4.54 -45.68
C VAL A 469 16.05 4.03 -45.72
N ASN A 470 15.59 3.64 -46.92
CA ASN A 470 14.22 3.26 -47.27
C ASN A 470 13.69 2.04 -46.46
N ARG A 471 12.42 2.08 -46.00
CA ARG A 471 11.79 1.04 -45.14
C ARG A 471 11.80 -0.37 -45.75
N GLN A 472 11.65 -0.48 -47.07
CA GLN A 472 11.71 -1.77 -47.78
C GLN A 472 13.12 -2.41 -47.74
N ALA A 473 14.18 -1.60 -47.72
CA ALA A 473 15.56 -2.10 -47.69
C ALA A 473 15.93 -2.69 -46.32
N LYS A 474 15.50 -2.08 -45.20
CA LYS A 474 15.76 -2.61 -43.85
C LYS A 474 15.03 -3.93 -43.58
N LYS A 475 13.80 -4.10 -44.09
CA LYS A 475 13.03 -5.35 -43.95
C LYS A 475 13.68 -6.50 -44.73
N SER A 476 14.11 -6.23 -45.96
CA SER A 476 14.87 -7.16 -46.81
C SER A 476 16.18 -7.64 -46.15
N ALA A 477 16.92 -6.74 -45.50
CA ALA A 477 18.19 -7.08 -44.85
C ALA A 477 18.03 -8.04 -43.64
N LEU A 478 16.94 -7.90 -42.86
CA LEU A 478 16.65 -8.80 -41.73
C LEU A 478 16.17 -10.19 -42.19
N ASP A 479 15.48 -10.27 -43.33
CA ASP A 479 15.02 -11.53 -43.93
C ASP A 479 16.18 -12.36 -44.53
N ASN A 480 17.31 -11.72 -44.83
CA ASN A 480 18.53 -12.38 -45.33
C ASN A 480 19.36 -13.07 -44.23
N LEU A 481 19.07 -12.82 -42.95
CA LEU A 481 19.69 -13.52 -41.82
C LEU A 481 19.11 -14.93 -41.66
N LYS A 482 19.68 -15.88 -42.42
CA LYS A 482 19.32 -17.31 -42.40
C LYS A 482 20.38 -18.15 -41.68
N PRO A 483 20.04 -19.33 -41.15
CA PRO A 483 21.01 -20.32 -40.68
C PRO A 483 22.17 -20.51 -41.67
N GLY A 484 23.41 -20.50 -41.18
CA GLY A 484 24.63 -20.58 -41.97
C GLY A 484 25.21 -19.23 -42.42
N SER A 485 24.46 -18.13 -42.31
CA SER A 485 24.99 -16.78 -42.59
C SER A 485 25.92 -16.30 -41.47
N VAL A 486 26.81 -15.36 -41.79
CA VAL A 486 27.70 -14.70 -40.82
C VAL A 486 27.39 -13.22 -40.79
N TRP A 487 27.05 -12.70 -39.61
CA TRP A 487 26.79 -11.27 -39.38
C TRP A 487 27.97 -10.62 -38.66
N MET A 488 28.30 -9.36 -38.98
CA MET A 488 29.50 -8.64 -38.51
C MET A 488 30.83 -9.36 -38.75
N ASN A 489 30.87 -10.29 -39.71
CA ASN A 489 32.01 -11.20 -39.91
C ASN A 489 32.45 -11.97 -38.63
N ARG A 490 31.57 -12.05 -37.62
CA ARG A 490 31.86 -12.58 -36.28
C ARG A 490 30.83 -13.60 -35.84
N TYR A 491 29.54 -13.28 -35.98
CA TYR A 491 28.45 -14.09 -35.44
C TYR A 491 27.91 -15.02 -36.51
N HIS A 492 28.18 -16.31 -36.36
CA HIS A 492 27.65 -17.35 -37.23
C HIS A 492 26.23 -17.71 -36.81
N ILE A 493 25.24 -17.38 -37.64
CA ILE A 493 23.83 -17.63 -37.34
C ILE A 493 23.55 -19.14 -37.42
N LYS A 494 23.19 -19.76 -36.29
CA LYS A 494 22.89 -21.20 -36.23
C LYS A 494 21.41 -21.48 -36.48
N LYS A 495 20.52 -20.85 -35.73
CA LYS A 495 19.06 -21.03 -35.86
C LYS A 495 18.27 -19.88 -35.22
N GLU A 496 17.02 -19.72 -35.63
CA GLU A 496 16.07 -18.88 -34.91
C GLU A 496 15.59 -19.62 -33.66
N ILE A 497 15.58 -18.94 -32.52
CA ILE A 497 15.15 -19.48 -31.22
C ILE A 497 13.95 -18.74 -30.63
N GLY A 498 13.55 -17.61 -31.22
CA GLY A 498 12.35 -16.90 -30.81
C GLY A 498 11.95 -15.81 -31.80
N ARG A 499 10.66 -15.50 -31.84
CA ARG A 499 10.09 -14.41 -32.64
C ARG A 499 9.00 -13.71 -31.84
N GLY A 500 9.06 -12.39 -31.79
CA GLY A 500 8.07 -11.59 -31.07
C GLY A 500 7.72 -10.30 -31.81
N ALA A 501 6.86 -9.49 -31.17
CA ALA A 501 6.41 -8.21 -31.70
C ALA A 501 7.55 -7.19 -31.93
N MET A 502 8.73 -7.44 -31.34
CA MET A 502 9.85 -6.49 -31.33
C MET A 502 11.04 -6.92 -32.16
N GLY A 503 11.06 -8.17 -32.64
CA GLY A 503 12.25 -8.70 -33.26
C GLY A 503 12.30 -10.22 -33.37
N ARG A 504 13.46 -10.68 -33.83
CA ARG A 504 13.82 -12.11 -33.94
C ARG A 504 15.01 -12.38 -33.03
N VAL A 505 14.96 -13.48 -32.29
CA VAL A 505 16.07 -13.96 -31.46
C VAL A 505 16.72 -15.13 -32.18
N MET A 506 18.02 -15.01 -32.47
CA MET A 506 18.80 -16.01 -33.16
C MET A 506 19.89 -16.56 -32.23
N LEU A 507 20.04 -17.88 -32.20
CA LEU A 507 21.23 -18.53 -31.65
C LEU A 507 22.37 -18.34 -32.64
N VAL A 508 23.50 -17.84 -32.14
CA VAL A 508 24.71 -17.63 -32.94
C VAL A 508 25.92 -18.21 -32.23
N GLU A 509 26.96 -18.49 -32.99
CA GLU A 509 28.29 -18.84 -32.50
C GLU A 509 29.20 -17.65 -32.75
N ASP A 510 29.81 -17.14 -31.69
CA ASP A 510 30.79 -16.06 -31.76
C ASP A 510 32.16 -16.62 -32.12
N LYS A 511 32.59 -16.40 -33.35
CA LYS A 511 33.86 -16.92 -33.86
C LYS A 511 35.10 -16.35 -33.16
N MET A 512 34.98 -15.25 -32.41
CA MET A 512 36.13 -14.64 -31.74
C MET A 512 36.45 -15.29 -30.41
N VAL A 513 35.43 -15.78 -29.70
CA VAL A 513 35.57 -16.41 -28.37
C VAL A 513 35.16 -17.88 -28.35
N ASP A 514 34.65 -18.39 -29.48
CA ASP A 514 34.19 -19.77 -29.68
C ASP A 514 33.08 -20.20 -28.71
N GLU A 515 32.14 -19.29 -28.46
CA GLU A 515 30.99 -19.51 -27.57
C GLU A 515 29.65 -19.27 -28.27
N SER A 516 28.61 -19.97 -27.80
CA SER A 516 27.24 -19.77 -28.26
C SER A 516 26.55 -18.64 -27.48
N LEU A 517 25.92 -17.71 -28.20
CA LEU A 517 25.17 -16.60 -27.63
C LEU A 517 23.87 -16.34 -28.38
N ALA A 518 22.99 -15.53 -27.79
CA ALA A 518 21.75 -15.13 -28.41
C ALA A 518 21.84 -13.68 -28.91
N LEU A 519 21.42 -13.45 -30.15
CA LEU A 519 21.25 -12.11 -30.72
C LEU A 519 19.77 -11.82 -30.94
N LYS A 520 19.26 -10.81 -30.24
CA LYS A 520 17.91 -10.29 -30.46
C LYS A 520 17.96 -9.13 -31.46
N PHE A 521 17.63 -9.42 -32.71
CA PHE A 521 17.54 -8.44 -33.78
C PHE A 521 16.23 -7.67 -33.70
N MET A 522 16.32 -6.35 -33.65
CA MET A 522 15.17 -5.45 -33.53
C MET A 522 14.52 -5.20 -34.89
N LEU A 523 13.19 -5.07 -34.90
CA LEU A 523 12.48 -4.67 -36.11
C LEU A 523 12.85 -3.22 -36.53
N PRO A 524 13.01 -2.95 -37.84
CA PRO A 524 13.35 -1.62 -38.36
C PRO A 524 12.42 -0.50 -37.89
N GLU A 525 11.15 -0.83 -37.64
CA GLU A 525 10.12 0.11 -37.22
C GLU A 525 10.34 0.72 -35.81
N LEU A 526 11.16 0.08 -34.97
CA LEU A 526 11.42 0.48 -33.57
C LEU A 526 12.65 1.38 -33.42
N THR A 527 13.36 1.68 -34.53
CA THR A 527 14.63 2.45 -34.55
C THR A 527 14.54 3.65 -35.51
N ILE A 528 13.33 4.15 -35.76
CA ILE A 528 13.04 5.15 -36.81
C ILE A 528 13.42 6.57 -36.39
N ASP A 529 13.14 6.98 -35.16
CA ASP A 529 13.40 8.34 -34.69
C ASP A 529 14.51 8.38 -33.62
N LYS A 530 15.16 9.55 -33.53
CA LYS A 530 16.30 9.77 -32.61
C LYS A 530 15.89 9.59 -31.15
N GLU A 531 14.66 9.94 -30.77
CA GLU A 531 14.21 9.90 -29.39
C GLU A 531 13.95 8.47 -28.91
N SER A 532 13.29 7.64 -29.73
CA SER A 532 13.11 6.21 -29.47
C SER A 532 14.44 5.46 -29.43
N THR A 533 15.40 5.85 -30.28
CA THR A 533 16.74 5.26 -30.29
C THR A 533 17.52 5.59 -29.01
N GLU A 534 17.46 6.84 -28.52
CA GLU A 534 18.11 7.26 -27.27
C GLU A 534 17.43 6.67 -26.02
N ARG A 535 16.09 6.53 -26.02
CA ARG A 535 15.38 5.79 -24.96
C ARG A 535 15.77 4.31 -24.96
N PHE A 536 15.84 3.69 -26.13
CA PHE A 536 16.25 2.29 -26.26
C PHE A 536 17.67 2.03 -25.79
N LYS A 537 18.65 2.87 -26.18
CA LYS A 537 20.03 2.79 -25.67
C LYS A 537 20.07 2.88 -24.14
N ARG A 538 19.25 3.78 -23.57
CA ARG A 538 19.15 3.97 -22.12
C ARG A 538 18.60 2.72 -21.40
N GLU A 539 17.53 2.12 -21.93
CA GLU A 539 16.95 0.89 -21.36
C GLU A 539 17.92 -0.29 -21.44
N VAL A 540 18.64 -0.45 -22.57
CA VAL A 540 19.69 -1.47 -22.70
C VAL A 540 20.84 -1.21 -21.72
N LYS A 541 21.26 0.05 -21.53
CA LYS A 541 22.31 0.43 -20.56
C LYS A 541 21.91 0.04 -19.13
N TYR A 542 20.65 0.23 -18.74
CA TYR A 542 20.16 -0.19 -17.42
C TYR A 542 20.06 -1.72 -17.31
N ALA A 543 19.55 -2.41 -18.32
CA ALA A 543 19.46 -3.87 -18.33
C ALA A 543 20.84 -4.55 -18.18
N ARG A 544 21.92 -3.94 -18.72
CA ARG A 544 23.30 -4.45 -18.56
C ARG A 544 23.82 -4.40 -17.12
N LYS A 545 23.25 -3.56 -16.25
CA LYS A 545 23.66 -3.47 -14.84
C LYS A 545 23.18 -4.65 -14.01
N VAL A 546 22.08 -5.28 -14.43
CA VAL A 546 21.46 -6.38 -13.68
C VAL A 546 22.27 -7.66 -13.88
N GLY A 547 23.12 -7.98 -12.92
CA GLY A 547 23.88 -9.22 -12.86
C GLY A 547 23.31 -10.19 -11.84
N HIS A 548 22.50 -11.16 -12.27
CA HIS A 548 21.95 -12.17 -11.35
C HIS A 548 21.75 -13.52 -12.04
N ARG A 549 21.87 -14.63 -11.28
CA ARG A 549 21.73 -15.99 -11.84
C ARG A 549 20.35 -16.27 -12.45
N ASN A 550 19.31 -15.57 -11.98
CA ASN A 550 17.93 -15.68 -12.47
C ASN A 550 17.55 -14.57 -13.47
N VAL A 551 18.52 -13.87 -14.06
CA VAL A 551 18.31 -12.85 -15.09
C VAL A 551 19.21 -13.16 -16.28
N ILE A 552 18.68 -13.02 -17.50
CA ILE A 552 19.46 -13.13 -18.73
C ILE A 552 20.44 -11.97 -18.81
N ARG A 553 21.72 -12.29 -18.81
CA ARG A 553 22.80 -11.30 -18.92
C ARG A 553 22.80 -10.68 -20.32
N VAL A 554 22.62 -9.36 -20.37
CA VAL A 554 22.83 -8.57 -21.59
C VAL A 554 24.31 -8.23 -21.70
N HIS A 555 24.94 -8.58 -22.82
CA HIS A 555 26.36 -8.33 -23.06
C HIS A 555 26.58 -6.96 -23.68
N ASP A 556 25.94 -6.70 -24.83
CA ASP A 556 26.20 -5.49 -25.60
C ASP A 556 25.09 -5.14 -26.59
N LEU A 557 25.16 -3.93 -27.13
CA LEU A 557 24.34 -3.46 -28.22
C LEU A 557 25.14 -3.42 -29.53
N LEU A 558 24.65 -4.13 -30.54
CA LEU A 558 25.30 -4.31 -31.82
C LEU A 558 24.55 -3.54 -32.91
N LEU A 559 25.27 -2.80 -33.75
CA LEU A 559 24.72 -2.06 -34.88
C LEU A 559 25.56 -2.30 -36.15
N GLN A 560 24.94 -2.84 -37.21
CA GLN A 560 25.56 -2.98 -38.53
C GLN A 560 24.49 -2.81 -39.61
N ASP A 561 24.81 -2.09 -40.69
CA ASP A 561 23.94 -1.93 -41.87
C ASP A 561 22.51 -1.48 -41.52
N SER A 562 22.38 -0.59 -40.52
CA SER A 562 21.10 -0.13 -39.94
C SER A 562 20.24 -1.21 -39.27
N ILE A 563 20.79 -2.39 -39.02
CA ILE A 563 20.20 -3.45 -38.20
C ILE A 563 20.77 -3.35 -36.80
N CYS A 564 19.88 -3.24 -35.82
CA CYS A 564 20.22 -3.21 -34.41
C CYS A 564 19.96 -4.58 -33.79
N ALA A 565 20.90 -5.10 -33.01
CA ALA A 565 20.75 -6.34 -32.26
C ALA A 565 21.28 -6.19 -30.83
N ILE A 566 20.67 -6.90 -29.89
CA ILE A 566 21.16 -7.01 -28.52
C ILE A 566 21.84 -8.38 -28.37
N SER A 567 23.11 -8.36 -27.95
CA SER A 567 23.85 -9.56 -27.59
C SER A 567 23.58 -9.92 -26.13
N MET A 568 23.23 -11.18 -25.89
CA MET A 568 22.90 -11.70 -24.56
C MET A 568 23.32 -13.16 -24.43
N GLU A 569 23.40 -13.64 -23.18
CA GLU A 569 23.73 -15.03 -22.92
C GLU A 569 22.73 -15.96 -23.61
N TYR A 570 23.20 -17.08 -24.15
CA TYR A 570 22.31 -18.13 -24.61
C TYR A 570 21.97 -19.06 -23.44
N PHE A 571 20.69 -19.08 -23.06
CA PHE A 571 20.16 -20.02 -22.10
C PHE A 571 19.34 -21.10 -22.83
N LYS A 572 19.79 -22.36 -22.75
CA LYS A 572 19.10 -23.48 -23.38
C LYS A 572 17.88 -23.85 -22.54
N SER A 573 16.74 -23.28 -22.90
CA SER A 573 15.52 -23.30 -22.08
C SER A 573 14.26 -23.25 -22.93
N ARG A 574 13.11 -23.44 -22.28
CA ARG A 574 11.76 -23.21 -22.81
C ARG A 574 11.12 -22.00 -22.15
N GLY A 575 10.21 -21.33 -22.84
CA GLY A 575 9.44 -20.22 -22.24
C GLY A 575 8.32 -20.73 -21.33
N LEU A 576 8.08 -20.07 -20.19
CA LEU A 576 6.98 -20.42 -19.28
C LEU A 576 5.62 -20.37 -19.98
N LYS A 577 5.43 -19.48 -20.97
CA LYS A 577 4.21 -19.46 -21.78
C LYS A 577 3.96 -20.78 -22.52
N GLU A 578 4.98 -21.36 -23.14
CA GLU A 578 4.87 -22.63 -23.86
C GLU A 578 4.56 -23.77 -22.88
N ILE A 579 5.19 -23.75 -21.70
CA ILE A 579 4.94 -24.73 -20.64
C ILE A 579 3.49 -24.61 -20.14
N LEU A 580 2.97 -23.39 -19.96
CA LEU A 580 1.57 -23.13 -19.57
C LEU A 580 0.55 -23.48 -20.66
N ASP A 581 0.95 -23.55 -21.93
CA ASP A 581 0.06 -23.99 -23.02
C ASP A 581 -0.04 -25.52 -23.09
N GLU A 582 0.99 -26.23 -22.63
CA GLU A 582 1.04 -27.69 -22.59
C GLU A 582 0.54 -28.28 -21.27
N ARG A 583 0.59 -27.50 -20.19
CA ARG A 583 0.12 -27.90 -18.86
C ARG A 583 -1.20 -27.24 -18.51
N ILE A 584 -2.05 -27.98 -17.78
CA ILE A 584 -3.29 -27.41 -17.26
C ILE A 584 -2.98 -26.41 -16.14
N TYR A 585 -2.12 -26.75 -15.20
CA TYR A 585 -1.64 -25.87 -14.11
C TYR A 585 -0.36 -26.46 -13.51
N PHE A 586 0.31 -25.70 -12.64
CA PHE A 586 1.42 -26.15 -11.82
C PHE A 586 0.92 -26.70 -10.49
N ASP A 587 1.62 -27.72 -9.97
CA ASP A 587 1.49 -28.11 -8.58
C ASP A 587 2.13 -27.05 -7.68
N THR A 588 1.68 -27.04 -6.41
CA THR A 588 2.04 -26.01 -5.44
C THR A 588 3.55 -25.85 -5.32
N ARG A 589 4.28 -26.94 -5.07
CA ARG A 589 5.74 -26.97 -5.00
C ARG A 589 6.42 -26.35 -6.21
N ASP A 590 6.15 -26.90 -7.39
CA ASP A 590 6.81 -26.50 -8.64
C ASP A 590 6.52 -25.04 -8.96
N GLY A 591 5.27 -24.62 -8.74
CA GLY A 591 4.86 -23.23 -8.93
C GLY A 591 5.59 -22.29 -7.97
N LEU A 592 5.69 -22.62 -6.68
CA LEU A 592 6.42 -21.81 -5.70
C LEU A 592 7.92 -21.75 -6.00
N GLN A 593 8.55 -22.85 -6.42
CA GLN A 593 9.97 -22.86 -6.80
C GLN A 593 10.27 -21.95 -8.00
N ILE A 594 9.37 -21.91 -8.99
CA ILE A 594 9.48 -21.00 -10.12
C ILE A 594 9.29 -19.55 -9.65
N LEU A 595 8.23 -19.27 -8.88
CA LEU A 595 7.95 -17.92 -8.38
C LEU A 595 9.05 -17.38 -7.47
N TYR A 596 9.65 -18.23 -6.62
CA TYR A 596 10.79 -17.91 -5.78
C TYR A 596 11.98 -17.40 -6.62
N GLN A 597 12.34 -18.14 -7.68
CA GLN A 597 13.44 -17.75 -8.57
C GLN A 597 13.14 -16.47 -9.36
N ILE A 598 11.88 -16.28 -9.79
CA ILE A 598 11.46 -15.03 -10.47
C ILE A 598 11.53 -13.85 -9.50
N ALA A 599 10.96 -13.97 -8.30
CA ALA A 599 10.98 -12.92 -7.28
C ALA A 599 12.42 -12.54 -6.91
N ARG A 600 13.31 -13.54 -6.77
CA ARG A 600 14.75 -13.31 -6.52
C ARG A 600 15.43 -12.54 -7.65
N GLY A 601 15.17 -12.91 -8.91
CA GLY A 601 15.73 -12.21 -10.07
C GLY A 601 15.20 -10.79 -10.22
N MET A 602 13.90 -10.58 -9.97
CA MET A 602 13.27 -9.26 -10.00
C MET A 602 13.75 -8.36 -8.86
N ALA A 603 13.95 -8.91 -7.65
CA ALA A 603 14.52 -8.17 -6.54
C ALA A 603 15.91 -7.61 -6.88
N ALA A 604 16.79 -8.41 -7.47
CA ALA A 604 18.10 -7.95 -7.93
C ALA A 604 18.02 -6.86 -9.01
N ALA A 605 17.00 -6.90 -9.88
CA ALA A 605 16.78 -5.84 -10.86
C ALA A 605 16.28 -4.54 -10.19
N HIS A 606 15.36 -4.64 -9.22
CA HIS A 606 14.82 -3.51 -8.48
C HIS A 606 15.88 -2.82 -7.60
N GLU A 607 16.83 -3.57 -7.04
CA GLU A 607 18.00 -3.02 -6.32
C GLU A 607 18.87 -2.12 -7.22
N GLU A 608 18.98 -2.45 -8.51
CA GLU A 608 19.65 -1.63 -9.53
C GLU A 608 18.75 -0.51 -10.10
N ALA A 609 17.58 -0.28 -9.49
CA ALA A 609 16.53 0.63 -9.94
C ALA A 609 16.01 0.33 -11.36
N VAL A 610 16.04 -0.93 -11.78
CA VAL A 610 15.56 -1.39 -13.09
C VAL A 610 14.19 -2.05 -12.95
N ILE A 611 13.15 -1.35 -13.43
CA ILE A 611 11.77 -1.86 -13.48
C ILE A 611 11.56 -2.61 -14.81
N HIS A 612 10.99 -3.81 -14.79
CA HIS A 612 10.82 -4.60 -16.01
C HIS A 612 9.72 -4.03 -16.92
N ARG A 613 8.57 -3.61 -16.36
CA ARG A 613 7.44 -2.94 -17.04
C ARG A 613 6.62 -3.78 -18.04
N ASP A 614 7.04 -5.01 -18.36
CA ASP A 614 6.36 -5.95 -19.27
C ASP A 614 6.59 -7.41 -18.83
N LEU A 615 6.55 -7.65 -17.52
CA LEU A 615 6.75 -9.00 -16.96
C LEU A 615 5.58 -9.91 -17.36
N LYS A 616 5.87 -11.01 -18.05
CA LYS A 616 4.87 -11.98 -18.57
C LYS A 616 5.49 -13.35 -18.82
N PRO A 617 4.69 -14.43 -18.98
CA PRO A 617 5.23 -15.78 -19.11
C PRO A 617 6.15 -16.01 -20.32
N SER A 618 6.04 -15.24 -21.40
CA SER A 618 6.98 -15.38 -22.54
C SER A 618 8.38 -14.84 -22.25
N ASN A 619 8.55 -14.06 -21.17
CA ASN A 619 9.82 -13.48 -20.77
C ASN A 619 10.47 -14.27 -19.61
N ILE A 620 9.83 -15.36 -19.17
CA ILE A 620 10.38 -16.28 -18.16
C ILE A 620 10.85 -17.54 -18.88
N LEU A 621 12.12 -17.86 -18.72
CA LEU A 621 12.78 -19.00 -19.34
C LEU A 621 13.11 -20.05 -18.29
N ILE A 622 12.87 -21.34 -18.60
CA ILE A 622 13.08 -22.46 -17.69
C ILE A 622 13.83 -23.56 -18.44
N ASP A 623 14.96 -24.03 -17.90
CA ASP A 623 15.69 -25.17 -18.47
C ASP A 623 15.19 -26.52 -17.95
N ASP A 624 15.76 -27.59 -18.48
CA ASP A 624 15.39 -28.97 -18.11
C ASP A 624 15.71 -29.30 -16.63
N SER A 625 16.53 -28.48 -15.95
CA SER A 625 16.87 -28.63 -14.53
C SER A 625 15.93 -27.84 -13.60
N GLY A 626 15.01 -27.05 -14.16
CA GLY A 626 14.13 -26.16 -13.40
C GLY A 626 14.76 -24.82 -13.01
N HIS A 627 15.94 -24.47 -13.56
CA HIS A 627 16.55 -23.17 -13.32
C HIS A 627 15.83 -22.11 -14.15
N VAL A 628 15.44 -21.01 -13.50
CA VAL A 628 14.64 -19.95 -14.11
C VAL A 628 15.51 -18.72 -14.42
N LYS A 629 15.34 -18.13 -15.60
CA LYS A 629 15.90 -16.82 -15.95
C LYS A 629 14.85 -15.89 -16.54
N ILE A 630 14.93 -14.62 -16.17
CA ILE A 630 14.07 -13.55 -16.67
C ILE A 630 14.76 -12.84 -17.84
N ALA A 631 14.06 -12.64 -18.94
CA ALA A 631 14.55 -11.97 -20.14
C ALA A 631 13.81 -10.65 -20.39
N ASP A 632 14.31 -9.83 -21.33
CA ASP A 632 13.57 -8.69 -21.91
C ASP A 632 13.22 -7.52 -20.96
N PHE A 633 14.11 -7.18 -20.02
CA PHE A 633 13.98 -5.99 -19.17
C PHE A 633 13.89 -4.68 -19.97
N GLY A 634 12.81 -3.91 -19.80
CA GLY A 634 12.69 -2.50 -20.20
C GLY A 634 12.68 -2.19 -21.72
N ILE A 635 13.17 -3.11 -22.55
CA ILE A 635 13.33 -2.95 -24.01
C ILE A 635 11.98 -2.71 -24.70
N ALA A 636 10.90 -3.26 -24.15
CA ALA A 636 9.57 -3.15 -24.72
C ALA A 636 8.90 -1.77 -24.57
N SER A 637 9.23 -1.06 -23.49
CA SER A 637 8.69 0.27 -23.20
C SER A 637 9.45 1.39 -23.91
N ALA A 638 10.65 1.11 -24.41
CA ALA A 638 11.54 2.12 -25.00
C ALA A 638 11.06 2.63 -26.37
N SER A 639 10.30 1.79 -27.10
CA SER A 639 9.87 2.07 -28.47
C SER A 639 8.53 2.80 -28.59
N PHE A 640 7.89 3.16 -27.48
CA PHE A 640 6.60 3.85 -27.46
C PHE A 640 6.61 4.97 -26.41
N SER A 641 5.85 6.05 -26.66
CA SER A 641 5.68 7.17 -25.72
C SER A 641 5.24 6.65 -24.34
N ALA A 642 5.91 7.12 -23.28
CA ALA A 642 5.70 6.64 -21.91
C ALA A 642 4.28 6.91 -21.35
N ASP A 643 3.50 7.76 -22.02
CA ASP A 643 2.30 8.40 -21.45
C ASP A 643 0.96 7.71 -21.77
N SER A 644 0.92 6.61 -22.53
CA SER A 644 -0.35 5.90 -22.76
C SER A 644 -0.19 4.41 -23.11
N ALA A 645 -0.99 3.56 -22.46
CA ALA A 645 -1.17 2.15 -22.85
C ALA A 645 -1.92 2.00 -24.19
N LEU A 646 -2.49 3.09 -24.73
CA LEU A 646 -3.08 3.18 -26.06
C LEU A 646 -2.16 3.97 -27.01
N THR A 647 -1.86 3.42 -28.18
CA THR A 647 -1.29 4.22 -29.27
C THR A 647 -2.31 5.27 -29.76
N GLN A 648 -1.85 6.31 -30.45
CA GLN A 648 -2.72 7.29 -31.14
C GLN A 648 -3.73 6.65 -32.14
N THR A 649 -3.52 5.37 -32.50
CA THR A 649 -4.36 4.57 -33.40
C THR A 649 -5.32 3.62 -32.69
N GLY A 650 -5.41 3.64 -31.35
CA GLY A 650 -6.31 2.77 -30.58
C GLY A 650 -5.82 1.33 -30.37
N SER A 651 -4.57 1.04 -30.70
CA SER A 651 -3.94 -0.26 -30.44
C SER A 651 -3.35 -0.30 -29.03
N ILE A 652 -3.59 -1.38 -28.30
CA ILE A 652 -3.07 -1.56 -26.94
C ILE A 652 -1.61 -2.01 -26.99
N ILE A 653 -0.78 -1.36 -26.16
CA ILE A 653 0.65 -1.65 -26.03
C ILE A 653 0.83 -2.71 -24.92
N GLY A 654 1.59 -3.77 -25.22
CA GLY A 654 1.90 -4.85 -24.28
C GLY A 654 0.92 -6.03 -24.31
N SER A 655 1.04 -6.93 -23.33
CA SER A 655 0.11 -8.05 -23.15
C SER A 655 -0.95 -7.68 -22.10
N PRO A 656 -2.17 -7.23 -22.51
CA PRO A 656 -3.14 -6.61 -21.60
C PRO A 656 -3.55 -7.50 -20.43
N GLY A 657 -3.42 -8.83 -20.57
CA GLY A 657 -3.75 -9.79 -19.52
C GLY A 657 -2.81 -9.79 -18.32
N TYR A 658 -1.65 -9.12 -18.35
CA TYR A 658 -0.70 -9.05 -17.23
C TYR A 658 -0.41 -7.61 -16.78
N LEU A 659 -1.06 -6.62 -17.39
CA LEU A 659 -0.74 -5.21 -17.18
C LEU A 659 -1.31 -4.73 -15.84
N ALA A 660 -0.50 -3.98 -15.08
CA ALA A 660 -0.95 -3.38 -13.82
C ALA A 660 -2.02 -2.29 -14.04
N PRO A 661 -2.98 -2.11 -13.10
CA PRO A 661 -4.08 -1.14 -13.23
C PRO A 661 -3.63 0.29 -13.48
N GLU A 662 -2.59 0.76 -12.77
CA GLU A 662 -2.02 2.10 -12.91
C GLU A 662 -1.44 2.32 -14.31
N ARG A 663 -0.85 1.29 -14.91
CA ARG A 663 -0.31 1.32 -16.27
C ARG A 663 -1.41 1.34 -17.32
N ALA A 664 -2.50 0.60 -17.09
CA ALA A 664 -3.69 0.68 -17.93
C ALA A 664 -4.30 2.11 -17.96
N LEU A 665 -4.10 2.89 -16.89
CA LEU A 665 -4.54 4.27 -16.76
C LEU A 665 -3.51 5.30 -17.26
N GLY A 666 -2.38 4.87 -17.81
CA GLY A 666 -1.31 5.77 -18.27
C GLY A 666 -0.53 6.46 -17.15
N LYS A 667 -0.59 5.94 -15.91
CA LYS A 667 0.24 6.41 -14.81
C LYS A 667 1.62 5.74 -14.84
N ASP A 668 2.59 6.36 -14.18
CA ASP A 668 3.94 5.82 -14.04
C ASP A 668 3.93 4.44 -13.37
N ALA A 669 4.78 3.53 -13.88
CA ALA A 669 5.06 2.26 -13.22
C ALA A 669 6.20 2.42 -12.21
N ASP A 670 6.07 1.73 -11.09
CA ASP A 670 7.15 1.46 -10.16
C ASP A 670 7.34 -0.06 -9.98
N GLU A 671 8.19 -0.48 -9.04
CA GLU A 671 8.44 -1.89 -8.72
C GLU A 671 7.16 -2.67 -8.39
N ARG A 672 6.12 -2.01 -7.85
CA ARG A 672 4.85 -2.64 -7.47
C ARG A 672 3.99 -2.96 -8.68
N SER A 673 4.25 -2.35 -9.83
CA SER A 673 3.66 -2.75 -11.11
C SER A 673 4.16 -4.14 -11.54
N ASP A 674 5.46 -4.41 -11.39
CA ASP A 674 6.03 -5.74 -11.68
C ASP A 674 5.51 -6.80 -10.70
N ILE A 675 5.29 -6.44 -9.42
CA ILE A 675 4.69 -7.32 -8.41
C ILE A 675 3.29 -7.75 -8.84
N TYR A 676 2.48 -6.80 -9.33
CA TYR A 676 1.16 -7.11 -9.86
C TYR A 676 1.22 -8.09 -11.02
N SER A 677 2.09 -7.83 -12.01
CA SER A 677 2.28 -8.73 -13.15
C SER A 677 2.72 -10.13 -12.71
N LEU A 678 3.63 -10.24 -11.74
CA LEU A 678 4.02 -11.53 -11.15
C LEU A 678 2.84 -12.23 -10.45
N GLY A 679 1.97 -11.47 -9.77
CA GLY A 679 0.76 -12.00 -9.14
C GLY A 679 -0.21 -12.59 -10.16
N ILE A 680 -0.36 -11.94 -11.33
CA ILE A 680 -1.16 -12.47 -12.43
C ILE A 680 -0.53 -13.73 -13.04
N ILE A 681 0.81 -13.78 -13.16
CA ILE A 681 1.53 -14.97 -13.59
C ILE A 681 1.28 -16.13 -12.61
N ALA A 682 1.42 -15.88 -11.30
CA ALA A 682 1.14 -16.86 -10.26
C ALA A 682 -0.31 -17.36 -10.32
N TYR A 683 -1.28 -16.45 -10.51
CA TYR A 683 -2.69 -16.81 -10.71
C TYR A 683 -2.85 -17.79 -11.87
N TYR A 684 -2.25 -17.49 -13.02
CA TYR A 684 -2.32 -18.35 -14.19
C TYR A 684 -1.64 -19.71 -13.95
N MET A 685 -0.46 -19.71 -13.31
CA MET A 685 0.26 -20.93 -12.99
C MET A 685 -0.57 -21.88 -12.10
N PHE A 686 -1.23 -21.37 -11.06
CA PHE A 686 -1.93 -22.24 -10.10
C PHE A 686 -3.35 -22.62 -10.53
N THR A 687 -4.01 -21.80 -11.34
CA THR A 687 -5.40 -22.03 -11.76
C THR A 687 -5.54 -22.55 -13.20
N GLY A 688 -4.50 -22.42 -14.02
CA GLY A 688 -4.55 -22.76 -15.43
C GLY A 688 -5.27 -21.73 -16.31
N GLN A 689 -5.69 -20.60 -15.73
CA GLN A 689 -6.34 -19.54 -16.48
C GLN A 689 -6.00 -18.15 -15.95
N LEU A 690 -6.01 -17.15 -16.84
CA LEU A 690 -5.94 -15.76 -16.42
C LEU A 690 -7.18 -15.36 -15.61
N PRO A 691 -7.05 -14.47 -14.61
CA PRO A 691 -8.18 -13.99 -13.82
C PRO A 691 -9.19 -13.20 -14.65
N TYR A 692 -8.73 -12.57 -15.74
CA TYR A 692 -9.55 -11.76 -16.62
C TYR A 692 -9.41 -12.20 -18.07
N ARG A 693 -10.56 -12.38 -18.75
CA ARG A 693 -10.67 -12.73 -20.17
C ARG A 693 -11.59 -11.74 -20.88
N GLY A 694 -11.41 -11.55 -22.18
CA GLY A 694 -12.24 -10.67 -23.00
C GLY A 694 -11.43 -9.95 -24.06
N LYS A 695 -12.03 -8.94 -24.70
CA LYS A 695 -11.30 -8.06 -25.63
C LYS A 695 -10.24 -7.26 -24.86
N PRO A 696 -9.14 -6.85 -25.49
CA PRO A 696 -8.05 -6.12 -24.83
C PRO A 696 -8.50 -4.95 -23.92
N LEU A 697 -9.38 -4.05 -24.39
CA LEU A 697 -9.92 -2.95 -23.56
C LEU A 697 -10.77 -3.41 -22.38
N GLU A 698 -11.52 -4.50 -22.56
CA GLU A 698 -12.35 -5.09 -21.52
C GLU A 698 -11.50 -5.71 -20.41
N VAL A 699 -10.40 -6.37 -20.78
CA VAL A 699 -9.43 -6.94 -19.84
C VAL A 699 -8.78 -5.83 -19.01
N LEU A 700 -8.38 -4.72 -19.63
CA LEU A 700 -7.83 -3.56 -18.92
C LEU A 700 -8.83 -2.97 -17.90
N ALA A 701 -10.11 -2.88 -18.27
CA ALA A 701 -11.16 -2.42 -17.35
C ALA A 701 -11.32 -3.38 -16.16
N LYS A 702 -11.24 -4.71 -16.39
CA LYS A 702 -11.32 -5.71 -15.32
C LYS A 702 -10.12 -5.66 -14.36
N HIS A 703 -8.91 -5.41 -14.86
CA HIS A 703 -7.74 -5.16 -14.00
C HIS A 703 -7.97 -3.98 -13.06
N ARG A 704 -8.54 -2.87 -13.57
CA ARG A 704 -8.90 -1.70 -12.76
C ARG A 704 -9.97 -2.02 -11.71
N ASP A 705 -10.96 -2.83 -12.06
CA ASP A 705 -12.08 -3.12 -11.17
C ASP A 705 -11.70 -4.12 -10.06
N GLY A 706 -10.67 -4.97 -10.27
CA GLY A 706 -10.06 -5.77 -9.20
C GLY A 706 -10.88 -6.94 -8.67
N LYS A 707 -11.85 -7.45 -9.45
CA LYS A 707 -12.82 -8.47 -9.00
C LYS A 707 -12.41 -9.90 -9.33
N ALA A 708 -11.12 -10.20 -9.39
CA ALA A 708 -10.65 -11.58 -9.57
C ALA A 708 -11.09 -12.44 -8.38
N ALA A 709 -11.64 -13.62 -8.67
CA ALA A 709 -11.90 -14.62 -7.62
C ALA A 709 -10.56 -15.12 -7.04
N PRO A 710 -10.41 -15.26 -5.72
CA PRO A 710 -9.23 -15.85 -5.10
C PRO A 710 -8.88 -17.22 -5.72
N ILE A 711 -7.59 -17.53 -5.87
CA ILE A 711 -7.16 -18.75 -6.58
C ILE A 711 -7.62 -20.04 -5.89
N ASN A 712 -7.81 -20.04 -4.58
CA ASN A 712 -8.33 -21.18 -3.82
C ASN A 712 -9.84 -21.36 -3.95
N GLU A 713 -10.59 -20.35 -4.41
CA GLU A 713 -12.00 -20.52 -4.81
C GLU A 713 -12.09 -21.18 -6.20
N VAL A 714 -11.15 -20.87 -7.10
CA VAL A 714 -11.06 -21.48 -8.43
C VAL A 714 -10.50 -22.91 -8.36
N ARG A 715 -9.47 -23.13 -7.54
CA ARG A 715 -8.85 -24.43 -7.30
C ARG A 715 -8.67 -24.66 -5.79
N LYS A 716 -9.62 -25.37 -5.19
CA LYS A 716 -9.66 -25.67 -3.74
C LYS A 716 -8.42 -26.37 -3.17
N SER A 717 -7.61 -27.01 -4.01
CA SER A 717 -6.38 -27.69 -3.57
C SER A 717 -5.21 -26.72 -3.34
N VAL A 718 -5.33 -25.45 -3.69
CA VAL A 718 -4.29 -24.44 -3.45
C VAL A 718 -4.37 -23.99 -1.98
N PRO A 719 -3.27 -24.08 -1.21
CA PRO A 719 -3.21 -23.60 0.18
C PRO A 719 -3.62 -22.13 0.33
N PHE A 720 -4.21 -21.80 1.48
CA PHE A 720 -4.72 -20.45 1.75
C PHE A 720 -3.60 -19.40 1.73
N GLU A 721 -2.41 -19.75 2.18
CA GLU A 721 -1.24 -18.88 2.26
C GLU A 721 -0.82 -18.39 0.86
N ILE A 722 -0.84 -19.29 -0.12
CA ILE A 722 -0.52 -18.97 -1.53
C ILE A 722 -1.62 -18.10 -2.13
N ALA A 723 -2.88 -18.42 -1.82
CA ALA A 723 -3.99 -17.60 -2.28
C ALA A 723 -3.94 -16.18 -1.71
N LEU A 724 -3.60 -16.04 -0.43
CA LEU A 724 -3.42 -14.76 0.23
C LEU A 724 -2.27 -13.96 -0.40
N LEU A 725 -1.12 -14.58 -0.65
CA LEU A 725 0.02 -13.94 -1.32
C LEU A 725 -0.36 -13.43 -2.71
N VAL A 726 -0.99 -14.26 -3.54
CA VAL A 726 -1.43 -13.87 -4.89
C VAL A 726 -2.48 -12.76 -4.83
N SER A 727 -3.41 -12.79 -3.87
CA SER A 727 -4.39 -11.71 -3.66
C SER A 727 -3.74 -10.40 -3.24
N LYS A 728 -2.72 -10.41 -2.37
CA LYS A 728 -1.95 -9.21 -2.03
C LYS A 728 -1.23 -8.65 -3.25
N MET A 729 -0.50 -9.49 -4.00
CA MET A 729 0.25 -9.07 -5.19
C MET A 729 -0.66 -8.45 -6.26
N THR A 730 -1.89 -8.96 -6.41
CA THR A 730 -2.87 -8.51 -7.41
C THR A 730 -3.85 -7.46 -6.90
N ALA A 731 -3.59 -6.82 -5.74
CA ALA A 731 -4.41 -5.73 -5.23
C ALA A 731 -4.42 -4.54 -6.22
N VAL A 732 -5.60 -3.91 -6.42
CA VAL A 732 -5.73 -2.78 -7.36
C VAL A 732 -4.88 -1.59 -6.92
N ASP A 733 -5.00 -1.22 -5.63
CA ASP A 733 -4.19 -0.16 -5.04
C ASP A 733 -2.75 -0.64 -4.82
N PRO A 734 -1.74 -0.03 -5.46
CA PRO A 734 -0.34 -0.38 -5.24
C PRO A 734 0.10 -0.31 -3.76
N ALA A 735 -0.54 0.53 -2.93
CA ALA A 735 -0.20 0.64 -1.51
C ALA A 735 -0.62 -0.58 -0.68
N VAL A 736 -1.57 -1.39 -1.18
CA VAL A 736 -2.05 -2.63 -0.55
C VAL A 736 -1.25 -3.85 -1.00
N ARG A 737 -0.48 -3.74 -2.09
CA ARG A 737 0.38 -4.81 -2.57
C ARG A 737 1.52 -5.07 -1.60
N THR A 738 2.17 -6.22 -1.75
CA THR A 738 3.45 -6.48 -1.09
C THR A 738 4.43 -5.34 -1.41
N SER A 739 5.20 -4.92 -0.39
CA SER A 739 5.93 -3.65 -0.45
C SER A 739 7.13 -3.65 -1.40
N SER A 740 7.70 -4.82 -1.71
CA SER A 740 8.84 -4.99 -2.61
C SER A 740 8.93 -6.43 -3.13
N MET A 741 9.72 -6.68 -4.18
CA MET A 741 10.02 -8.05 -4.63
C MET A 741 10.81 -8.86 -3.61
N VAL A 742 11.61 -8.22 -2.76
CA VAL A 742 12.28 -8.88 -1.62
C VAL A 742 11.25 -9.42 -0.63
N ALA A 743 10.20 -8.63 -0.33
CA ALA A 743 9.12 -9.08 0.54
C ALA A 743 8.35 -10.26 -0.07
N VAL A 744 8.06 -10.23 -1.38
CA VAL A 744 7.45 -11.36 -2.10
C VAL A 744 8.33 -12.60 -2.02
N HIS A 745 9.62 -12.47 -2.27
CA HIS A 745 10.59 -13.56 -2.18
C HIS A 745 10.59 -14.21 -0.78
N ASN A 746 10.67 -13.39 0.28
CA ASN A 746 10.69 -13.88 1.66
C ASN A 746 9.36 -14.52 2.08
N GLU A 747 8.23 -14.01 1.61
CA GLU A 747 6.91 -14.61 1.88
C GLU A 747 6.78 -15.97 1.17
N ILE A 748 7.29 -16.11 -0.06
CA ILE A 748 7.37 -17.42 -0.75
C ILE A 748 8.26 -18.40 0.02
N GLU A 749 9.45 -17.95 0.45
CA GLU A 749 10.39 -18.76 1.24
C GLU A 749 9.74 -19.27 2.54
N GLY A 750 9.06 -18.37 3.29
CA GLY A 750 8.34 -18.75 4.49
C GLY A 750 7.20 -19.74 4.26
N ILE A 751 6.50 -19.67 3.11
CA ILE A 751 5.48 -20.65 2.73
C ILE A 751 6.10 -22.01 2.43
N MET A 752 7.25 -22.03 1.74
CA MET A 752 7.98 -23.26 1.41
C MET A 752 8.56 -23.93 2.67
N ASP A 753 9.10 -23.14 3.61
CA ASP A 753 9.65 -23.64 4.87
C ASP A 753 8.56 -24.18 5.82
N ALA A 754 7.38 -23.55 5.84
CA ALA A 754 6.26 -24.00 6.63
C ALA A 754 5.59 -25.28 6.09
N ASN A 755 5.80 -25.60 4.81
CA ASN A 755 5.23 -26.78 4.15
C ASN A 755 6.29 -27.54 3.34
N PRO A 756 7.22 -28.26 4.00
CA PRO A 756 8.30 -28.98 3.32
C PRO A 756 7.83 -30.14 2.42
N GLU A 757 6.57 -30.58 2.56
CA GLU A 757 5.93 -31.60 1.70
C GLU A 757 5.02 -31.03 0.59
N ALA A 758 4.79 -29.71 0.53
CA ALA A 758 3.89 -29.08 -0.46
C ALA A 758 4.54 -28.75 -1.80
#